data_AF-A0AAU5LQQ2-F1
#
_entry.id   AF-A0AAU5LQQ2-F1
#
_cell.length_a   1.000
_cell.length_b   1.000
_cell.length_c   1.000
_cell.angle_alpha   90.00
_cell.angle_beta   90.00
_cell.angle_gamma   90.00
#
_symmetry.space_group_name_H-M   'P 1'
#
loop_
_entity.id
_entity.type
_entity.pdbx_description
1 polymer ?
#
loop_
_entity_poly.entity_id
_entity_poly.type
_entity_poly.pdbx_seq_one_letter_code
_entity_poly.pdbx_strand_id
1 'polypeptide(L)'
;MSPIPRNTSLRRSLPRAGLIMATSLALIAGLYGPAAQATPAAIAKDPDWTPAKLKSVPVKEAATKPAPIDAGAKLDVTGTPKVVWPGAGTADAVPVADGDPRVTPAPTQRGPLTPTELAKGRAGDLPVWVGVPRGRAIGAAKATSADAVPGKVRVQSLGRQGNQLVLKVGRSDGVRAAGRAELRVNYQQFRHTFGGDWALRLRMYKVPDCLATAQATGKAPAAGCVLEELPTLNDGSDELAADVPVAADGATPGTFVVQAAAASGGGDFKATSLKPSATWTVGGSAGDFNWSYPLKSPPGLGGPVPQVDINYSSGGVDGRTAATNNQPSWVGEGFEFSPGGSIERKYASCASKSEKTGNNGSAITGDLCFATDNATFSLNGKGGELVLDDTTKKWHPRNDDGSTIERITDTTKENGDNDGEYWLLTSKDGTKYYFGLNKVTGYDAAPVKETTNSTFTVPVFGNHGGEPCNKATFVTSWCDQAYKWNLDYVVDRNGNTMTLFYDKEDNFYGRNATKTTVSKYTRAGNVKRIEYGQRDGAVLTSEPVAQVLFTTAPRCVPGTACTAADYPDTPLDQECTSSTSCEKFNPTFWTKKRLIKIGTQVWRASENRFTDVEAWNLRQSFRDPGDNTKPGLWLDAISEEGLVGAPQAMPEVNFDSIQLANRVDPVGDAQPPMNWLRVNTVTYGSGGVIKIDYSPQDCKPGDVPAPDTNGRRCHPMKWTPTNDTERTDWFHKYVVAKVTESDRFLSTQPVVTEVQYLSQPAWRHDDEDGLVEIGAKTWSSWRGYDHVKVIKGHPDGGTQSVTESRYFRGMDGDKLAGGGVKDVKIVDSEGKQLDDLLPLAGQLREQTTYNGSEIVDRTINDQWVSAPTATRVKPWATVSSFQVEQAGNKQVQTVAGGGLRTQAANNVYDAEGVLLAKNDVNNVADTTDDTCTKYEYVKNDALGIQEIVKRELTVSVACDKPFAKEQVVADKRTYYDGAASVDAAPTKGNPTKTERVSGHDASGNPIYEVQSTMAFDALGRPTRSTDAKGAVSTTTYTPAGAGPSPRSQRPSRTGTPRPRRSSPPGVRTWW
;
A
#
# COMPACT_ATOMS: atom_id res chain seq x y z
N MET A 1 -24.38 -8.04 70.08
CA MET A 1 -24.06 -9.03 71.12
C MET A 1 -22.59 -9.38 70.96
N SER A 2 -21.80 -9.13 72.01
CA SER A 2 -20.40 -9.54 72.25
C SER A 2 -20.19 -11.05 72.01
N PRO A 3 -18.94 -11.60 72.01
CA PRO A 3 -17.68 -11.05 72.57
C PRO A 3 -16.42 -11.27 71.66
N ILE A 4 -15.28 -10.54 71.66
CA ILE A 4 -14.22 -10.24 72.68
C ILE A 4 -13.74 -11.54 73.37
N PRO A 5 -12.44 -11.90 73.51
CA PRO A 5 -11.32 -11.10 74.07
C PRO A 5 -9.94 -11.40 73.40
N ARG A 6 -8.77 -10.88 73.80
CA ARG A 6 -8.25 -9.71 74.56
C ARG A 6 -6.72 -9.76 74.42
N ASN A 7 -6.09 -8.58 74.56
CA ASN A 7 -4.78 -8.34 75.20
C ASN A 7 -3.50 -8.86 74.49
N THR A 8 -2.36 -8.15 74.45
CA THR A 8 -1.88 -7.10 75.36
C THR A 8 -0.76 -6.27 74.71
N SER A 9 -0.71 -5.01 75.14
CA SER A 9 0.32 -3.95 75.07
C SER A 9 1.79 -4.32 74.83
N LEU A 10 2.52 -3.41 74.15
CA LEU A 10 3.60 -2.60 74.76
C LEU A 10 4.10 -1.47 73.85
N ARG A 11 4.17 -0.25 74.40
CA ARG A 11 4.83 0.94 73.86
C ARG A 11 6.36 0.80 73.98
N ARG A 12 7.14 1.33 73.03
CA ARG A 12 8.32 2.19 73.30
C ARG A 12 8.87 2.88 72.04
N SER A 13 9.27 4.12 72.29
CA SER A 13 9.96 5.19 71.54
C SER A 13 11.09 4.85 70.55
N LEU A 14 11.11 5.59 69.41
CA LEU A 14 12.19 6.34 68.68
C LEU A 14 13.68 6.10 69.05
N PRO A 15 14.71 6.33 68.16
CA PRO A 15 14.77 7.28 67.02
C PRO A 15 15.63 6.91 65.75
N ARG A 16 15.49 7.77 64.71
CA ARG A 16 16.49 8.31 63.73
C ARG A 16 17.31 7.43 62.73
N ALA A 17 17.49 8.08 61.57
CA ALA A 17 18.45 7.90 60.45
C ALA A 17 18.12 6.75 59.49
N GLY A 18 18.20 6.86 58.16
CA GLY A 18 18.81 7.80 57.22
C GLY A 18 19.18 7.01 55.93
N LEU A 19 19.28 7.70 54.78
CA LEU A 19 19.59 7.22 53.40
C LEU A 19 18.39 6.67 52.59
N ILE A 20 17.91 7.24 51.47
CA ILE A 20 18.46 7.91 50.26
C ILE A 20 18.70 6.96 49.06
N MET A 21 17.82 7.15 48.06
CA MET A 21 17.91 6.93 46.59
C MET A 21 18.02 5.52 46.01
N ALA A 22 17.09 5.22 45.09
CA ALA A 22 17.39 5.06 43.66
C ALA A 22 16.08 4.99 42.83
N THR A 23 15.90 5.89 41.86
CA THR A 23 15.14 5.64 40.61
C THR A 23 15.20 6.88 39.71
N SER A 24 16.01 6.80 38.66
CA SER A 24 15.99 7.73 37.53
C SER A 24 16.60 7.02 36.33
N LEU A 25 15.75 6.41 35.51
CA LEU A 25 16.01 6.03 34.11
C LEU A 25 14.75 5.37 33.53
N ALA A 26 13.85 6.20 32.98
CA ALA A 26 12.89 5.81 31.95
C ALA A 26 12.20 7.08 31.39
N LEU A 27 12.87 7.75 30.45
CA LEU A 27 12.15 8.46 29.38
C LEU A 27 12.54 7.77 28.07
N ILE A 28 11.53 7.15 27.47
CA ILE A 28 11.29 6.76 26.06
C ILE A 28 10.33 5.56 26.17
N ALA A 29 9.03 5.86 26.30
CA ALA A 29 7.90 4.96 26.03
C ALA A 29 6.57 5.66 26.41
N GLY A 30 6.16 6.67 25.64
CA GLY A 30 4.76 7.12 25.66
C GLY A 30 3.99 6.32 24.62
N LEU A 31 3.35 5.21 25.03
CA LEU A 31 2.22 4.50 24.41
C LEU A 31 2.06 3.10 25.04
N TYR A 32 1.91 3.02 26.37
CA TYR A 32 1.29 1.87 27.06
C TYR A 32 0.68 2.39 28.38
N GLY A 33 -0.63 2.18 28.56
CA GLY A 33 -1.35 2.57 29.78
C GLY A 33 -0.83 1.88 31.05
N PRO A 34 -1.12 2.42 32.25
CA PRO A 34 -0.57 1.91 33.49
C PRO A 34 -1.21 0.57 33.85
N ALA A 35 -0.44 -0.51 33.75
CA ALA A 35 -0.72 -1.73 34.50
C ALA A 35 -0.37 -1.46 35.98
N ALA A 36 -1.38 -1.48 36.86
CA ALA A 36 -1.19 -1.39 38.30
C ALA A 36 -0.23 -2.50 38.78
N GLN A 37 0.94 -2.12 39.28
CA GLN A 37 1.83 -3.03 40.00
C GLN A 37 1.57 -2.88 41.50
N ALA A 38 1.03 -3.94 42.10
CA ALA A 38 0.99 -4.12 43.53
C ALA A 38 2.43 -4.11 44.10
N THR A 39 2.60 -3.41 45.22
CA THR A 39 3.85 -3.38 45.99
C THR A 39 4.33 -4.79 46.34
N PRO A 40 5.57 -5.18 46.02
CA PRO A 40 6.12 -6.45 46.47
C PRO A 40 6.46 -6.34 47.97
N ALA A 41 5.91 -7.26 48.76
CA ALA A 41 6.33 -7.44 50.15
C ALA A 41 7.84 -7.79 50.20
N ALA A 42 8.53 -7.28 51.21
CA ALA A 42 9.96 -7.49 51.42
C ALA A 42 10.31 -9.00 51.41
N ILE A 43 11.12 -9.41 50.44
CA ILE A 43 11.69 -10.76 50.38
C ILE A 43 12.74 -10.85 51.50
N ALA A 44 12.46 -11.69 52.50
CA ALA A 44 13.46 -12.10 53.47
C ALA A 44 14.67 -12.71 52.73
N LYS A 45 15.89 -12.39 53.17
CA LYS A 45 17.11 -13.04 52.64
C LYS A 45 16.96 -14.55 52.78
N ASP A 46 16.85 -15.24 51.65
CA ASP A 46 16.94 -16.68 51.56
C ASP A 46 18.41 -17.06 51.84
N PRO A 47 18.73 -17.74 52.95
CA PRO A 47 20.04 -18.33 53.12
C PRO A 47 20.11 -19.57 52.20
N ASP A 48 21.18 -19.67 51.43
CA ASP A 48 21.54 -20.84 50.60
C ASP A 48 20.95 -20.95 49.18
N TRP A 49 20.88 -19.85 48.41
CA TRP A 49 20.79 -19.98 46.95
C TRP A 49 22.17 -20.25 46.33
N THR A 50 22.44 -21.53 46.05
CA THR A 50 23.50 -21.93 45.11
C THR A 50 22.90 -22.08 43.70
N PRO A 51 23.53 -21.54 42.64
CA PRO A 51 22.99 -21.65 41.29
C PRO A 51 23.00 -23.11 40.83
N ALA A 52 21.84 -23.76 40.83
CA ALA A 52 21.66 -25.06 40.20
C ALA A 52 21.77 -24.90 38.67
N LYS A 53 22.71 -25.62 38.05
CA LYS A 53 22.67 -25.85 36.60
C LYS A 53 21.35 -26.54 36.27
N LEU A 54 20.47 -25.87 35.54
CA LEU A 54 19.27 -26.48 34.97
C LEU A 54 19.73 -27.67 34.11
N LYS A 55 19.35 -28.88 34.52
CA LYS A 55 19.52 -30.07 33.68
C LYS A 55 18.58 -29.93 32.49
N SER A 56 19.09 -30.16 31.28
CA SER A 56 18.25 -30.31 30.10
C SER A 56 17.22 -31.41 30.38
N VAL A 57 15.94 -31.11 30.21
CA VAL A 57 14.89 -32.12 30.32
C VAL A 57 14.84 -32.85 28.98
N PRO A 58 14.84 -34.19 28.95
CA PRO A 58 14.67 -34.92 27.70
C PRO A 58 13.38 -34.47 27.02
N VAL A 59 13.51 -33.80 25.88
CA VAL A 59 12.40 -33.54 24.98
C VAL A 59 12.32 -34.72 24.02
N LYS A 60 11.10 -35.18 23.74
CA LYS A 60 10.85 -36.11 22.65
C LYS A 60 10.40 -35.30 21.44
N GLU A 61 10.81 -35.70 20.24
CA GLU A 61 10.16 -35.20 19.04
C GLU A 61 8.65 -35.45 19.15
N ALA A 62 7.87 -34.37 19.09
CA ALA A 62 6.43 -34.47 18.99
C ALA A 62 6.09 -34.83 17.53
N ALA A 63 5.30 -35.89 17.34
CA ALA A 63 4.80 -36.25 16.02
C ALA A 63 3.94 -35.11 15.49
N THR A 64 4.33 -34.51 14.36
CA THR A 64 3.56 -33.46 13.71
C THR A 64 2.35 -34.07 13.02
N LYS A 65 1.17 -33.48 13.21
CA LYS A 65 0.09 -33.69 12.25
C LYS A 65 0.54 -33.08 10.91
N PRO A 66 0.39 -33.76 9.76
CA PRO A 66 0.72 -33.17 8.45
C PRO A 66 0.00 -31.82 8.26
N ALA A 67 0.64 -30.91 7.53
CA ALA A 67 -0.04 -29.67 7.16
C ALA A 67 -1.19 -30.06 6.22
N PRO A 68 -2.37 -29.42 6.31
CA PRO A 68 -3.31 -29.46 5.20
C PRO A 68 -2.57 -29.11 3.90
N ILE A 69 -2.87 -29.83 2.83
CA ILE A 69 -2.35 -29.48 1.50
C ILE A 69 -3.07 -28.21 1.07
N ASP A 70 -2.32 -27.19 0.67
CA ASP A 70 -2.88 -26.00 0.04
C ASP A 70 -3.74 -26.40 -1.16
N ALA A 71 -5.06 -26.21 -1.05
CA ALA A 71 -5.99 -26.52 -2.12
C ALA A 71 -5.70 -25.67 -3.38
N GLY A 72 -5.17 -24.46 -3.17
CA GLY A 72 -4.77 -23.53 -4.22
C GLY A 72 -3.54 -23.98 -5.01
N ALA A 73 -2.69 -24.87 -4.47
CA ALA A 73 -1.53 -25.40 -5.20
C ALA A 73 -1.92 -26.22 -6.44
N LYS A 74 -3.18 -26.66 -6.55
CA LYS A 74 -3.72 -27.30 -7.77
C LYS A 74 -3.84 -26.33 -8.94
N LEU A 75 -3.82 -25.03 -8.67
CA LEU A 75 -3.87 -23.96 -9.67
C LEU A 75 -2.47 -23.60 -10.20
N ASP A 76 -1.41 -24.17 -9.62
CA ASP A 76 -0.03 -23.85 -10.00
C ASP A 76 0.25 -24.19 -11.46
N VAL A 77 0.75 -23.19 -12.20
CA VAL A 77 1.26 -23.36 -13.55
C VAL A 77 2.62 -24.03 -13.47
N THR A 78 2.69 -25.28 -13.94
CA THR A 78 3.89 -26.13 -13.85
C THR A 78 4.71 -26.22 -15.14
N GLY A 79 4.26 -25.59 -16.22
CA GLY A 79 4.96 -25.62 -17.50
C GLY A 79 4.47 -24.61 -18.51
N THR A 80 5.20 -24.51 -19.61
CA THR A 80 4.92 -23.57 -20.70
C THR A 80 3.81 -24.11 -21.61
N PRO A 81 2.74 -23.34 -21.87
CA PRO A 81 1.74 -23.72 -22.87
C PRO A 81 2.33 -23.77 -24.28
N LYS A 82 1.90 -24.74 -25.08
CA LYS A 82 2.30 -24.82 -26.50
C LYS A 82 1.63 -23.70 -27.28
N VAL A 83 2.42 -22.88 -27.97
CA VAL A 83 1.94 -21.79 -28.84
C VAL A 83 2.12 -22.18 -30.30
N VAL A 84 1.02 -22.15 -31.07
CA VAL A 84 0.99 -22.39 -32.52
C VAL A 84 0.19 -21.27 -33.19
N TRP A 85 0.88 -20.46 -33.98
CA TRP A 85 0.25 -19.41 -34.78
C TRP A 85 -0.28 -19.95 -36.10
N PRO A 86 -1.41 -19.43 -36.60
CA PRO A 86 -1.92 -19.80 -37.91
C PRO A 86 -0.95 -19.36 -39.01
N GLY A 87 -0.78 -20.23 -40.01
CA GLY A 87 -0.03 -19.93 -41.22
C GLY A 87 -0.76 -18.97 -42.16
N ALA A 88 -0.08 -18.59 -43.24
CA ALA A 88 -0.72 -17.91 -44.36
C ALA A 88 -1.64 -18.90 -45.11
N GLY A 89 -2.78 -18.42 -45.58
CA GLY A 89 -3.76 -19.24 -46.28
C GLY A 89 -4.91 -18.41 -46.81
N THR A 90 -5.71 -18.97 -47.72
CA THR A 90 -6.87 -18.29 -48.28
C THR A 90 -8.00 -19.29 -48.48
N ALA A 91 -9.18 -18.94 -47.99
CA ALA A 91 -10.37 -19.75 -48.16
C ALA A 91 -11.59 -18.84 -48.23
N ASP A 92 -12.66 -19.36 -48.85
CA ASP A 92 -13.95 -18.71 -48.81
C ASP A 92 -14.81 -19.30 -47.69
N ALA A 93 -15.65 -18.46 -47.09
CA ALA A 93 -16.64 -18.81 -46.07
C ALA A 93 -17.99 -18.20 -46.42
N VAL A 94 -19.08 -18.82 -45.95
CA VAL A 94 -20.44 -18.30 -46.11
C VAL A 94 -20.91 -17.76 -44.75
N PRO A 95 -21.37 -16.50 -44.65
CA PRO A 95 -21.90 -15.99 -43.40
C PRO A 95 -23.06 -16.85 -42.86
N VAL A 96 -22.93 -17.32 -41.63
CA VAL A 96 -23.96 -18.09 -40.93
C VAL A 96 -24.58 -17.25 -39.81
N ALA A 97 -25.90 -17.36 -39.63
CA ALA A 97 -26.57 -16.76 -38.47
C ALA A 97 -26.43 -17.69 -37.25
N ASP A 98 -26.22 -17.10 -36.08
CA ASP A 98 -26.32 -17.83 -34.81
C ASP A 98 -27.81 -18.01 -34.45
N GLY A 99 -28.38 -19.20 -34.72
CA GLY A 99 -29.68 -19.64 -34.19
C GLY A 99 -30.95 -18.98 -34.78
N ASP A 100 -31.92 -19.80 -35.17
CA ASP A 100 -33.18 -19.44 -35.88
C ASP A 100 -34.16 -18.53 -35.05
N PRO A 101 -34.99 -17.66 -35.69
CA PRO A 101 -35.42 -16.36 -35.17
C PRO A 101 -36.89 -16.27 -34.72
N ARG A 102 -37.39 -17.15 -33.81
CA ARG A 102 -38.82 -17.09 -33.40
C ARG A 102 -39.15 -16.99 -31.92
N VAL A 103 -38.20 -16.74 -31.03
CA VAL A 103 -38.50 -16.29 -29.65
C VAL A 103 -37.36 -15.39 -29.17
N THR A 104 -37.68 -14.18 -28.69
CA THR A 104 -36.77 -13.30 -27.95
C THR A 104 -36.44 -13.88 -26.58
N PRO A 105 -35.14 -13.97 -26.23
CA PRO A 105 -34.72 -13.53 -24.90
C PRO A 105 -33.53 -12.56 -24.97
N ALA A 106 -33.25 -11.92 -23.83
CA ALA A 106 -32.26 -10.86 -23.58
C ALA A 106 -30.82 -11.10 -24.15
N PRO A 107 -29.94 -10.08 -24.21
CA PRO A 107 -28.74 -10.05 -25.06
C PRO A 107 -27.61 -11.06 -24.79
N THR A 108 -27.73 -12.00 -23.85
CA THR A 108 -26.56 -12.67 -23.25
C THR A 108 -26.56 -14.20 -23.28
N GLN A 109 -27.44 -14.85 -24.04
CA GLN A 109 -27.42 -16.32 -24.15
C GLN A 109 -27.26 -16.77 -25.61
N ARG A 110 -26.00 -16.86 -26.07
CA ARG A 110 -25.65 -17.65 -27.27
C ARG A 110 -25.36 -19.09 -26.83
N GLY A 111 -26.22 -20.02 -27.22
CA GLY A 111 -25.88 -21.45 -27.16
C GLY A 111 -24.83 -21.82 -28.22
N PRO A 112 -24.08 -22.92 -28.05
CA PRO A 112 -23.13 -23.38 -29.06
C PRO A 112 -23.84 -23.76 -30.36
N LEU A 113 -23.27 -23.32 -31.49
CA LEU A 113 -23.69 -23.70 -32.84
C LEU A 113 -23.67 -25.22 -33.03
N THR A 114 -24.52 -25.76 -33.90
CA THR A 114 -24.38 -27.18 -34.27
C THR A 114 -23.07 -27.38 -35.07
N PRO A 115 -22.38 -28.54 -34.94
CA PRO A 115 -21.12 -28.79 -35.66
C PRO A 115 -21.21 -28.63 -37.18
N THR A 116 -22.41 -28.81 -37.75
CA THR A 116 -22.68 -28.73 -39.19
C THR A 116 -22.87 -27.29 -39.69
N GLU A 117 -23.35 -26.38 -38.84
CA GLU A 117 -23.51 -24.95 -39.15
C GLU A 117 -22.17 -24.20 -39.01
N LEU A 118 -21.36 -24.55 -37.99
CA LEU A 118 -19.97 -24.10 -37.83
C LEU A 118 -19.09 -24.44 -39.04
N ALA A 119 -19.35 -25.57 -39.69
CA ALA A 119 -18.54 -26.03 -40.83
C ALA A 119 -18.71 -25.15 -42.08
N LYS A 120 -19.86 -24.49 -42.29
CA LYS A 120 -20.10 -23.60 -43.45
C LYS A 120 -19.59 -22.18 -43.24
N GLY A 121 -19.55 -21.72 -41.99
CA GLY A 121 -19.02 -20.42 -41.60
C GLY A 121 -17.49 -20.35 -41.53
N ARG A 122 -16.79 -21.49 -41.49
CA ARG A 122 -15.33 -21.53 -41.37
C ARG A 122 -14.63 -21.25 -42.70
N ALA A 123 -13.60 -20.42 -42.67
CA ALA A 123 -12.72 -20.18 -43.82
C ALA A 123 -11.69 -21.31 -43.97
N GLY A 124 -12.09 -22.44 -44.54
CA GLY A 124 -11.22 -23.60 -44.75
C GLY A 124 -10.60 -24.08 -43.43
N ASP A 125 -9.27 -24.25 -43.40
CA ASP A 125 -8.54 -24.62 -42.17
C ASP A 125 -8.11 -23.43 -41.32
N LEU A 126 -8.36 -22.19 -41.76
CA LEU A 126 -8.03 -21.00 -40.98
C LEU A 126 -8.84 -20.98 -39.67
N PRO A 127 -8.32 -20.31 -38.61
CA PRO A 127 -9.04 -20.16 -37.35
C PRO A 127 -10.03 -18.98 -37.43
N VAL A 128 -10.67 -18.78 -38.58
CA VAL A 128 -11.56 -17.65 -38.83
C VAL A 128 -12.91 -18.16 -39.31
N TRP A 129 -13.97 -17.67 -38.67
CA TRP A 129 -15.35 -17.91 -39.06
C TRP A 129 -16.00 -16.59 -39.47
N VAL A 130 -16.94 -16.69 -40.41
CA VAL A 130 -17.71 -15.56 -40.90
C VAL A 130 -19.17 -15.76 -40.53
N GLY A 131 -19.73 -14.77 -39.84
CA GLY A 131 -21.10 -14.74 -39.36
C GLY A 131 -21.89 -13.53 -39.86
N VAL A 132 -23.17 -13.51 -39.50
CA VAL A 132 -24.04 -12.35 -39.71
C VAL A 132 -23.76 -11.29 -38.63
N PRO A 133 -23.64 -9.98 -39.00
CA PRO A 133 -23.44 -8.91 -38.03
C PRO A 133 -24.55 -8.86 -36.97
N ARG A 134 -24.24 -8.36 -35.76
CA ARG A 134 -25.20 -8.35 -34.64
C ARG A 134 -26.43 -7.49 -34.93
N GLY A 135 -27.58 -7.95 -34.45
CA GLY A 135 -28.87 -7.26 -34.63
C GLY A 135 -29.41 -7.29 -36.07
N ARG A 136 -28.84 -8.12 -36.96
CA ARG A 136 -29.25 -8.22 -38.36
C ARG A 136 -29.75 -9.62 -38.70
N ALA A 137 -30.77 -9.69 -39.56
CA ALA A 137 -31.27 -10.94 -40.13
C ALA A 137 -30.67 -11.17 -41.53
N ILE A 138 -30.49 -12.45 -41.89
CA ILE A 138 -30.12 -12.84 -43.26
C ILE A 138 -31.20 -12.34 -44.23
N GLY A 139 -30.82 -11.50 -45.21
CA GLY A 139 -31.72 -11.03 -46.27
C GLY A 139 -32.47 -9.71 -46.01
N ALA A 140 -32.22 -8.99 -44.90
CA ALA A 140 -32.94 -7.76 -44.55
C ALA A 140 -32.52 -6.49 -45.33
N ALA A 141 -31.41 -6.53 -46.08
CA ALA A 141 -30.92 -5.40 -46.87
C ALA A 141 -30.87 -5.77 -48.37
N LYS A 142 -31.27 -4.84 -49.26
CA LYS A 142 -31.02 -4.98 -50.70
C LYS A 142 -29.52 -5.23 -50.91
N ALA A 143 -29.15 -6.18 -51.78
CA ALA A 143 -27.77 -6.60 -52.05
C ALA A 143 -26.80 -5.47 -52.50
N THR A 144 -27.28 -4.24 -52.66
CA THR A 144 -26.56 -3.04 -53.09
C THR A 144 -26.29 -2.02 -51.97
N SER A 145 -26.66 -2.27 -50.71
CA SER A 145 -26.31 -1.37 -49.60
C SER A 145 -24.96 -1.72 -48.97
N ALA A 146 -24.25 -0.72 -48.44
CA ALA A 146 -23.00 -0.90 -47.68
C ALA A 146 -23.19 -1.72 -46.38
N ASP A 147 -24.44 -1.99 -46.02
CA ASP A 147 -24.87 -2.74 -44.84
C ASP A 147 -25.34 -4.17 -45.17
N ALA A 148 -25.30 -4.58 -46.45
CA ALA A 148 -25.71 -5.90 -46.86
C ALA A 148 -24.74 -6.98 -46.34
N VAL A 149 -25.30 -8.11 -45.90
CA VAL A 149 -24.53 -9.31 -45.54
C VAL A 149 -24.07 -10.00 -46.83
N PRO A 150 -22.76 -10.25 -47.05
CA PRO A 150 -22.30 -10.97 -48.23
C PRO A 150 -22.85 -12.39 -48.32
N GLY A 151 -23.05 -12.92 -49.53
CA GLY A 151 -23.39 -14.33 -49.75
C GLY A 151 -22.18 -15.26 -49.65
N LYS A 152 -20.97 -14.71 -49.87
CA LYS A 152 -19.69 -15.42 -49.75
C LYS A 152 -18.57 -14.42 -49.48
N VAL A 153 -17.70 -14.74 -48.53
CA VAL A 153 -16.58 -13.89 -48.09
C VAL A 153 -15.28 -14.66 -48.28
N ARG A 154 -14.30 -14.03 -48.94
CA ARG A 154 -12.93 -14.52 -49.00
C ARG A 154 -12.14 -13.99 -47.82
N VAL A 155 -11.54 -14.91 -47.07
CA VAL A 155 -10.62 -14.60 -45.97
C VAL A 155 -9.24 -15.08 -46.35
N GLN A 156 -8.28 -14.15 -46.36
CA GLN A 156 -6.86 -14.45 -46.52
C GLN A 156 -6.14 -14.13 -45.20
N SER A 157 -5.55 -15.16 -44.58
CA SER A 157 -4.59 -14.98 -43.49
C SER A 157 -3.21 -14.73 -44.09
N LEU A 158 -2.52 -13.68 -43.63
CA LEU A 158 -1.09 -13.49 -43.89
C LEU A 158 -0.22 -14.09 -42.76
N GLY A 159 -0.84 -14.78 -41.80
CA GLY A 159 -0.19 -15.31 -40.61
C GLY A 159 0.21 -14.24 -39.62
N ARG A 160 1.15 -14.61 -38.73
CA ARG A 160 1.71 -13.71 -37.71
C ARG A 160 2.66 -12.70 -38.33
N GLN A 161 2.47 -11.42 -38.01
CA GLN A 161 3.43 -10.34 -38.26
C GLN A 161 3.72 -9.62 -36.93
N GLY A 162 4.94 -9.79 -36.39
CA GLY A 162 5.28 -9.27 -35.07
C GLY A 162 4.35 -9.83 -33.98
N ASN A 163 3.54 -8.96 -33.37
CA ASN A 163 2.59 -9.31 -32.32
C ASN A 163 1.14 -9.39 -32.81
N GLN A 164 0.93 -9.42 -34.13
CA GLN A 164 -0.38 -9.33 -34.78
C GLN A 164 -0.70 -10.56 -35.64
N LEU A 165 -1.97 -10.95 -35.71
CA LEU A 165 -2.49 -11.77 -36.80
C LEU A 165 -3.10 -10.84 -37.86
N VAL A 166 -2.65 -10.97 -39.12
CA VAL A 166 -3.10 -10.10 -40.21
C VAL A 166 -4.06 -10.85 -41.14
N LEU A 167 -5.23 -10.26 -41.37
CA LEU A 167 -6.31 -10.79 -42.18
C LEU A 167 -6.66 -9.83 -43.32
N LYS A 168 -6.96 -10.37 -44.49
CA LYS A 168 -7.55 -9.64 -45.63
C LYS A 168 -8.92 -10.21 -45.93
N VAL A 169 -9.92 -9.34 -46.03
CA VAL A 169 -11.33 -9.74 -46.14
C VAL A 169 -12.03 -8.97 -47.26
N GLY A 170 -12.67 -9.72 -48.16
CA GLY A 170 -13.41 -9.17 -49.30
C GLY A 170 -14.52 -10.13 -49.74
N ARG A 171 -15.47 -9.65 -50.54
CA ARG A 171 -16.51 -10.51 -51.13
C ARG A 171 -15.91 -11.46 -52.15
N SER A 172 -16.57 -12.61 -52.32
CA SER A 172 -16.28 -13.57 -53.39
C SER A 172 -17.55 -14.18 -54.00
N ASP A 173 -18.64 -13.41 -53.95
CA ASP A 173 -19.99 -13.79 -54.40
C ASP A 173 -20.46 -13.08 -55.68
N GLY A 174 -19.59 -12.34 -56.37
CA GLY A 174 -19.89 -11.62 -57.61
C GLY A 174 -20.53 -10.24 -57.41
N VAL A 175 -20.79 -9.80 -56.18
CA VAL A 175 -21.49 -8.53 -55.92
C VAL A 175 -20.49 -7.36 -55.79
N ARG A 176 -20.64 -6.34 -56.65
CA ARG A 176 -19.77 -5.15 -56.73
C ARG A 176 -20.11 -4.02 -55.74
N ALA A 177 -20.85 -4.32 -54.68
CA ALA A 177 -21.12 -3.39 -53.58
C ALA A 177 -20.45 -3.90 -52.30
N ALA A 178 -19.97 -2.97 -51.46
CA ALA A 178 -19.43 -3.32 -50.14
C ALA A 178 -20.54 -3.90 -49.25
N GLY A 179 -20.16 -4.62 -48.20
CA GLY A 179 -21.09 -5.17 -47.22
C GLY A 179 -20.50 -5.19 -45.80
N ARG A 180 -21.17 -5.88 -44.89
CA ARG A 180 -20.68 -6.15 -43.53
C ARG A 180 -20.82 -7.62 -43.16
N ALA A 181 -19.85 -8.15 -42.43
CA ALA A 181 -19.90 -9.49 -41.87
C ALA A 181 -19.33 -9.48 -40.44
N GLU A 182 -19.76 -10.41 -39.59
CA GLU A 182 -19.09 -10.68 -38.32
C GLU A 182 -17.88 -11.58 -38.61
N LEU A 183 -16.70 -11.21 -38.14
CA LEU A 183 -15.54 -12.11 -38.10
C LEU A 183 -15.37 -12.64 -36.69
N ARG A 184 -15.21 -13.96 -36.59
CA ARG A 184 -14.78 -14.64 -35.37
C ARG A 184 -13.39 -15.21 -35.57
N VAL A 185 -12.49 -14.95 -34.63
CA VAL A 185 -11.12 -15.46 -34.67
C VAL A 185 -10.90 -16.32 -33.44
N ASN A 186 -10.71 -17.62 -33.67
CA ASN A 186 -10.30 -18.55 -32.64
C ASN A 186 -8.79 -18.38 -32.39
N TYR A 187 -8.43 -17.93 -31.20
CA TYR A 187 -7.04 -17.73 -30.80
C TYR A 187 -6.52 -18.78 -29.82
N GLN A 188 -7.28 -19.85 -29.55
CA GLN A 188 -6.95 -20.90 -28.58
C GLN A 188 -5.49 -21.36 -28.69
N GLN A 189 -5.04 -21.66 -29.91
CA GLN A 189 -3.73 -22.24 -30.18
C GLN A 189 -2.56 -21.28 -29.93
N PHE A 190 -2.81 -19.97 -29.86
CA PHE A 190 -1.78 -18.95 -29.65
C PHE A 190 -2.08 -17.99 -28.50
N ARG A 191 -3.11 -18.27 -27.68
CA ARG A 191 -3.57 -17.42 -26.57
C ARG A 191 -2.49 -17.11 -25.51
N HIS A 192 -1.50 -17.99 -25.37
CA HIS A 192 -0.45 -17.88 -24.36
C HIS A 192 0.84 -17.22 -24.86
N THR A 193 0.80 -16.49 -25.98
CA THR A 193 2.04 -15.98 -26.60
C THR A 193 2.81 -14.97 -25.74
N PHE A 194 2.12 -14.13 -24.95
CA PHE A 194 2.74 -12.93 -24.33
C PHE A 194 2.39 -12.65 -22.86
N GLY A 195 1.63 -13.50 -22.18
CA GLY A 195 1.30 -13.28 -20.75
C GLY A 195 0.43 -12.06 -20.46
N GLY A 196 0.16 -11.81 -19.17
CA GLY A 196 -0.48 -10.58 -18.70
C GLY A 196 -1.80 -10.27 -19.41
N ASP A 197 -2.76 -11.20 -19.35
CA ASP A 197 -4.08 -11.08 -19.98
C ASP A 197 -4.04 -10.85 -21.50
N TRP A 198 -2.96 -11.20 -22.21
CA TRP A 198 -2.83 -10.93 -23.65
C TRP A 198 -4.06 -11.36 -24.46
N ALA A 199 -4.55 -12.58 -24.20
CA ALA A 199 -5.74 -13.14 -24.85
C ALA A 199 -6.99 -12.26 -24.63
N LEU A 200 -7.26 -11.85 -23.39
CA LEU A 200 -8.40 -11.00 -23.02
C LEU A 200 -8.25 -9.56 -23.54
N ARG A 201 -7.01 -9.12 -23.79
CA ARG A 201 -6.68 -7.81 -24.40
C ARG A 201 -6.77 -7.81 -25.92
N LEU A 202 -6.95 -8.96 -26.59
CA LEU A 202 -7.08 -9.02 -28.05
C LEU A 202 -8.28 -8.22 -28.54
N ARG A 203 -8.06 -7.41 -29.58
CA ARG A 203 -9.06 -6.61 -30.27
C ARG A 203 -8.89 -6.74 -31.78
N MET A 204 -9.97 -6.50 -32.52
CA MET A 204 -9.92 -6.38 -33.97
C MET A 204 -9.71 -4.92 -34.35
N TYR A 205 -8.75 -4.67 -35.24
CA TYR A 205 -8.51 -3.34 -35.81
C TYR A 205 -8.60 -3.40 -37.32
N LYS A 206 -9.09 -2.33 -37.93
CA LYS A 206 -8.98 -2.08 -39.35
C LYS A 206 -7.72 -1.25 -39.64
N VAL A 207 -6.97 -1.66 -40.65
CA VAL A 207 -5.81 -0.91 -41.14
C VAL A 207 -6.31 0.13 -42.15
N PRO A 208 -6.21 1.45 -41.87
CA PRO A 208 -6.61 2.47 -42.83
C PRO A 208 -5.64 2.54 -44.02
N ASP A 209 -6.12 3.08 -45.14
CA ASP A 209 -5.37 3.18 -46.39
C ASP A 209 -4.04 3.95 -46.24
N CYS A 210 -4.00 4.92 -45.34
CA CYS A 210 -2.78 5.68 -45.04
C CYS A 210 -1.68 4.79 -44.42
N LEU A 211 -2.03 3.83 -43.55
CA LEU A 211 -1.08 2.87 -42.98
C LEU A 211 -0.66 1.84 -44.04
N ALA A 212 -1.62 1.36 -44.83
CA ALA A 212 -1.35 0.43 -45.92
C ALA A 212 -0.39 1.03 -46.97
N THR A 213 -0.59 2.30 -47.32
CA THR A 213 0.27 3.04 -48.27
C THR A 213 1.67 3.29 -47.69
N ALA A 214 1.76 3.67 -46.42
CA ALA A 214 3.02 3.84 -45.71
C ALA A 214 3.84 2.53 -45.73
N GLN A 215 3.20 1.41 -45.40
CA GLN A 215 3.81 0.08 -45.46
C GLN A 215 4.27 -0.29 -46.88
N ALA A 216 3.45 -0.04 -47.89
CA ALA A 216 3.79 -0.34 -49.29
C ALA A 216 4.94 0.51 -49.84
N THR A 217 5.11 1.74 -49.36
CA THR A 217 6.13 2.70 -49.85
C THR A 217 7.38 2.77 -49.00
N GLY A 218 7.40 2.12 -47.83
CA GLY A 218 8.47 2.23 -46.85
C GLY A 218 8.61 3.61 -46.20
N LYS A 219 7.61 4.49 -46.38
CA LYS A 219 7.58 5.83 -45.78
C LYS A 219 6.89 5.79 -44.42
N ALA A 220 7.25 6.73 -43.54
CA ALA A 220 6.51 6.92 -42.30
C ALA A 220 5.06 7.34 -42.61
N PRO A 221 4.06 6.81 -41.89
CA PRO A 221 2.68 7.25 -42.05
C PRO A 221 2.53 8.71 -41.61
N ALA A 222 1.53 9.41 -42.18
CA ALA A 222 1.19 10.77 -41.76
C ALA A 222 0.79 10.78 -40.27
N ALA A 223 1.04 11.90 -39.58
CA ALA A 223 0.64 12.07 -38.18
C ALA A 223 -0.88 11.84 -38.01
N GLY A 224 -1.26 11.09 -36.97
CA GLY A 224 -2.66 10.72 -36.72
C GLY A 224 -3.19 9.55 -37.55
N CYS A 225 -2.39 8.98 -38.46
CA CYS A 225 -2.72 7.75 -39.16
C CYS A 225 -2.44 6.54 -38.26
N VAL A 226 -3.44 6.11 -37.50
CA VAL A 226 -3.37 4.99 -36.54
C VAL A 226 -4.36 3.88 -36.89
N LEU A 227 -4.19 2.71 -36.29
CA LEU A 227 -5.15 1.61 -36.44
C LEU A 227 -6.53 2.01 -35.90
N GLU A 228 -7.57 1.70 -36.67
CA GLU A 228 -8.96 1.95 -36.30
C GLU A 228 -9.47 0.73 -35.50
N GLU A 229 -9.59 0.84 -34.18
CA GLU A 229 -10.14 -0.24 -33.34
C GLU A 229 -11.63 -0.45 -33.64
N LEU A 230 -12.06 -1.69 -33.80
CA LEU A 230 -13.45 -2.06 -34.02
C LEU A 230 -14.07 -2.57 -32.71
N PRO A 231 -15.37 -2.31 -32.46
CA PRO A 231 -16.09 -2.94 -31.35
C PRO A 231 -15.91 -4.45 -31.39
N THR A 232 -15.24 -4.98 -30.37
CA THR A 232 -14.83 -6.38 -30.29
C THR A 232 -15.42 -7.01 -29.03
N LEU A 233 -16.09 -8.15 -29.17
CA LEU A 233 -16.39 -9.02 -28.02
C LEU A 233 -15.25 -9.99 -27.84
N ASN A 234 -14.75 -10.03 -26.61
CA ASN A 234 -13.69 -10.94 -26.21
C ASN A 234 -13.71 -11.05 -24.68
N ASP A 235 -14.05 -12.24 -24.20
CA ASP A 235 -14.14 -12.61 -22.79
C ASP A 235 -12.97 -13.49 -22.33
N GLY A 236 -11.98 -13.69 -23.21
CA GLY A 236 -10.84 -14.54 -22.95
C GLY A 236 -11.09 -16.02 -23.25
N SER A 237 -12.29 -16.45 -23.64
CA SER A 237 -12.68 -17.85 -23.85
C SER A 237 -12.28 -18.42 -25.22
N ASP A 238 -11.06 -18.15 -25.67
CA ASP A 238 -10.45 -18.65 -26.92
C ASP A 238 -10.95 -18.06 -28.25
N GLU A 239 -11.94 -17.17 -28.26
CA GLU A 239 -12.47 -16.54 -29.48
C GLU A 239 -12.76 -15.05 -29.26
N LEU A 240 -12.54 -14.24 -30.31
CA LEU A 240 -13.04 -12.86 -30.37
C LEU A 240 -13.96 -12.69 -31.57
N ALA A 241 -14.91 -11.77 -31.46
CA ALA A 241 -15.87 -11.44 -32.51
C ALA A 241 -15.95 -9.93 -32.77
N ALA A 242 -15.89 -9.51 -34.03
CA ALA A 242 -16.06 -8.12 -34.43
C ALA A 242 -16.82 -7.99 -35.77
N ASP A 243 -17.68 -6.99 -35.87
CA ASP A 243 -18.35 -6.66 -37.13
C ASP A 243 -17.40 -5.84 -38.01
N VAL A 244 -17.12 -6.34 -39.21
CA VAL A 244 -16.16 -5.72 -40.14
C VAL A 244 -16.83 -5.26 -41.44
N PRO A 245 -16.37 -4.16 -42.04
CA PRO A 245 -16.70 -3.85 -43.43
C PRO A 245 -16.02 -4.86 -44.37
N VAL A 246 -16.74 -5.32 -45.38
CA VAL A 246 -16.25 -6.25 -46.40
C VAL A 246 -16.25 -5.54 -47.75
N ALA A 247 -15.08 -5.45 -48.39
CA ALA A 247 -14.93 -4.77 -49.68
C ALA A 247 -15.73 -5.47 -50.79
N ALA A 248 -16.22 -4.69 -51.76
CA ALA A 248 -16.91 -5.19 -52.96
C ALA A 248 -16.10 -6.25 -53.72
N ASP A 249 -16.76 -7.16 -54.41
CA ASP A 249 -16.05 -8.15 -55.23
C ASP A 249 -15.30 -7.46 -56.38
N GLY A 250 -14.04 -7.84 -56.58
CA GLY A 250 -13.09 -7.20 -57.49
C GLY A 250 -12.41 -5.92 -56.96
N ALA A 251 -12.77 -5.42 -55.77
CA ALA A 251 -12.06 -4.34 -55.10
C ALA A 251 -10.90 -4.87 -54.23
N THR A 252 -10.02 -3.96 -53.78
CA THR A 252 -8.96 -4.31 -52.83
C THR A 252 -9.57 -4.76 -51.50
N PRO A 253 -9.26 -5.98 -51.00
CA PRO A 253 -9.76 -6.46 -49.73
C PRO A 253 -9.35 -5.55 -48.57
N GLY A 254 -10.25 -5.36 -47.60
CA GLY A 254 -9.94 -4.65 -46.37
C GLY A 254 -8.89 -5.41 -45.56
N THR A 255 -7.93 -4.71 -44.96
CA THR A 255 -6.93 -5.33 -44.09
C THR A 255 -7.32 -5.11 -42.62
N PHE A 256 -7.31 -6.20 -41.87
CA PHE A 256 -7.64 -6.25 -40.46
C PHE A 256 -6.51 -6.88 -39.68
N VAL A 257 -6.30 -6.45 -38.44
CA VAL A 257 -5.32 -7.04 -37.55
C VAL A 257 -5.95 -7.38 -36.21
N VAL A 258 -5.61 -8.55 -35.69
CA VAL A 258 -5.88 -8.93 -34.31
C VAL A 258 -4.62 -8.67 -33.50
N GLN A 259 -4.73 -7.80 -32.51
CA GLN A 259 -3.63 -7.46 -31.60
C GLN A 259 -4.15 -7.08 -30.22
N ALA A 260 -3.28 -7.15 -29.21
CA ALA A 260 -3.65 -6.80 -27.84
C ALA A 260 -3.54 -5.29 -27.58
N ALA A 261 -4.59 -4.72 -26.98
CA ALA A 261 -4.56 -3.39 -26.37
C ALA A 261 -3.76 -3.40 -25.04
N ALA A 262 -3.55 -2.25 -24.41
CA ALA A 262 -2.90 -2.16 -23.09
C ALA A 262 -3.84 -2.49 -21.91
N ALA A 263 -5.15 -2.56 -22.14
CA ALA A 263 -6.18 -2.75 -21.12
C ALA A 263 -7.27 -3.73 -21.56
N SER A 264 -7.97 -4.33 -20.59
CA SER A 264 -9.17 -5.15 -20.77
C SER A 264 -10.01 -5.15 -19.49
N GLY A 265 -11.11 -5.93 -19.44
CA GLY A 265 -11.85 -6.15 -18.19
C GLY A 265 -11.01 -6.78 -17.07
N GLY A 266 -9.86 -7.37 -17.38
CA GLY A 266 -8.91 -7.92 -16.41
C GLY A 266 -7.95 -6.91 -15.78
N GLY A 267 -7.94 -5.65 -16.25
CA GLY A 267 -7.09 -4.55 -15.75
C GLY A 267 -6.50 -3.65 -16.84
N ASP A 268 -5.79 -2.61 -16.43
CA ASP A 268 -5.17 -1.59 -17.30
C ASP A 268 -3.67 -1.41 -17.00
N PHE A 269 -2.79 -1.78 -17.94
CA PHE A 269 -1.34 -1.60 -17.80
C PHE A 269 -0.88 -0.16 -18.04
N LYS A 270 -1.75 0.76 -18.47
CA LYS A 270 -1.45 2.21 -18.50
C LYS A 270 -1.46 2.82 -17.10
N ALA A 271 -2.11 2.17 -16.13
CA ALA A 271 -2.11 2.63 -14.74
C ALA A 271 -0.78 2.32 -14.04
N THR A 272 -0.32 3.23 -13.18
CA THR A 272 0.88 3.04 -12.35
C THR A 272 0.60 2.10 -11.16
N SER A 273 1.57 1.99 -10.25
CA SER A 273 1.42 1.21 -9.01
C SER A 273 0.35 1.77 -8.07
N LEU A 274 0.10 3.08 -8.07
CA LEU A 274 -0.84 3.72 -7.15
C LEU A 274 -2.30 3.32 -7.42
N LYS A 275 -2.92 2.62 -6.46
CA LYS A 275 -4.30 2.12 -6.56
C LYS A 275 -5.31 3.09 -5.96
N PRO A 276 -6.55 3.19 -6.50
CA PRO A 276 -7.63 3.92 -5.85
C PRO A 276 -7.97 3.43 -4.44
N SER A 277 -7.84 2.12 -4.20
CA SER A 277 -8.06 1.50 -2.88
C SER A 277 -7.08 1.96 -1.79
N ALA A 278 -6.00 2.67 -2.14
CA ALA A 278 -5.13 3.32 -1.16
C ALA A 278 -5.85 4.41 -0.34
N THR A 279 -7.05 4.84 -0.76
CA THR A 279 -7.90 5.81 -0.05
C THR A 279 -8.92 5.16 0.88
N TRP A 280 -9.02 3.84 0.88
CA TRP A 280 -9.97 3.11 1.72
C TRP A 280 -9.58 3.22 3.19
N THR A 281 -10.60 3.20 4.06
CA THR A 281 -10.37 3.05 5.50
C THR A 281 -9.69 1.70 5.75
N VAL A 282 -8.67 1.71 6.62
CA VAL A 282 -7.93 0.53 7.07
C VAL A 282 -8.15 0.32 8.58
N GLY A 283 -7.98 -0.91 9.08
CA GLY A 283 -8.17 -1.26 10.50
C GLY A 283 -9.57 -1.78 10.83
N GLY A 284 -10.02 -1.59 12.07
CA GLY A 284 -11.05 -2.47 12.67
C GLY A 284 -12.44 -2.27 12.13
N SER A 285 -12.72 -1.09 11.63
CA SER A 285 -13.95 -0.78 10.90
C SER A 285 -13.94 -1.34 9.47
N ALA A 286 -12.77 -1.60 8.87
CA ALA A 286 -12.66 -1.97 7.46
C ALA A 286 -12.98 -3.45 7.19
N GLY A 287 -12.74 -4.32 8.18
CA GLY A 287 -13.00 -5.76 8.08
C GLY A 287 -11.98 -6.53 7.21
N ASP A 288 -10.85 -5.92 6.87
CA ASP A 288 -9.77 -6.57 6.11
C ASP A 288 -8.94 -7.53 6.96
N PHE A 289 -8.45 -8.61 6.34
CA PHE A 289 -7.35 -9.37 6.93
C PHE A 289 -6.03 -8.70 6.57
N ASN A 290 -5.33 -8.22 7.60
CA ASN A 290 -3.99 -7.66 7.48
C ASN A 290 -2.99 -8.55 8.23
N TRP A 291 -1.85 -8.83 7.62
CA TRP A 291 -0.78 -9.64 8.20
C TRP A 291 0.58 -9.04 7.89
N SER A 292 1.53 -9.13 8.81
CA SER A 292 2.87 -8.53 8.65
C SER A 292 3.96 -9.51 9.10
N TYR A 293 5.03 -9.62 8.32
CA TYR A 293 6.25 -10.33 8.68
C TYR A 293 7.42 -9.35 8.81
N PRO A 294 7.80 -8.97 10.03
CA PRO A 294 8.94 -8.09 10.25
C PRO A 294 10.26 -8.82 10.00
N LEU A 295 11.13 -8.20 9.21
CA LEU A 295 12.46 -8.69 8.87
C LEU A 295 13.48 -7.93 9.72
N LYS A 296 14.39 -8.65 10.37
CA LYS A 296 15.32 -8.04 11.31
C LYS A 296 16.51 -7.44 10.59
N SER A 297 16.64 -6.13 10.65
CA SER A 297 17.86 -5.44 10.22
C SER A 297 18.94 -5.53 11.32
N PRO A 298 20.22 -5.75 10.99
CA PRO A 298 21.31 -5.60 11.94
C PRO A 298 21.26 -4.24 12.65
N PRO A 299 21.56 -4.16 13.95
CA PRO A 299 21.53 -2.89 14.65
C PRO A 299 22.61 -1.94 14.09
N GLY A 300 22.24 -0.67 13.86
CA GLY A 300 23.19 0.40 13.56
C GLY A 300 24.00 0.83 14.78
N LEU A 301 24.96 1.73 14.56
CA LEU A 301 25.74 2.36 15.65
C LEU A 301 25.08 3.61 16.23
N GLY A 302 23.85 3.92 15.80
CA GLY A 302 23.15 5.18 16.01
C GLY A 302 22.40 5.56 14.73
N GLY A 303 21.41 6.43 14.83
CA GLY A 303 20.67 6.96 13.68
C GLY A 303 19.65 6.01 13.03
N PRO A 304 19.25 6.31 11.78
CA PRO A 304 18.17 5.59 11.12
C PRO A 304 18.58 4.15 10.81
N VAL A 305 17.65 3.22 11.02
CA VAL A 305 17.79 1.79 10.70
C VAL A 305 16.59 1.40 9.84
N PRO A 306 16.78 0.62 8.77
CA PRO A 306 15.68 0.25 7.89
C PRO A 306 14.64 -0.61 8.62
N GLN A 307 13.38 -0.19 8.53
CA GLN A 307 12.21 -0.99 8.84
C GLN A 307 11.78 -1.71 7.57
N VAL A 308 11.77 -3.03 7.62
CA VAL A 308 11.58 -3.88 6.45
C VAL A 308 10.55 -4.95 6.82
N ASP A 309 9.38 -4.88 6.21
CA ASP A 309 8.24 -5.73 6.54
C ASP A 309 7.57 -6.22 5.25
N ILE A 310 7.27 -7.51 5.17
CA ILE A 310 6.35 -8.05 4.15
C ILE A 310 4.94 -7.94 4.71
N ASN A 311 4.09 -7.16 4.05
CA ASN A 311 2.72 -6.91 4.51
C ASN A 311 1.73 -7.57 3.56
N TYR A 312 0.65 -8.12 4.09
CA TYR A 312 -0.49 -8.64 3.34
C TYR A 312 -1.74 -7.83 3.70
N SER A 313 -2.58 -7.54 2.70
CA SER A 313 -3.91 -6.96 2.91
C SER A 313 -4.94 -7.56 1.95
N SER A 314 -6.01 -8.15 2.48
CA SER A 314 -7.13 -8.62 1.67
C SER A 314 -7.87 -7.48 0.98
N GLY A 315 -7.96 -6.30 1.61
CA GLY A 315 -8.58 -5.11 1.04
C GLY A 315 -7.86 -4.60 -0.21
N GLY A 316 -6.53 -4.72 -0.24
CA GLY A 316 -5.74 -4.44 -1.44
C GLY A 316 -6.04 -5.37 -2.62
N VAL A 317 -6.47 -6.60 -2.34
CA VAL A 317 -6.94 -7.56 -3.36
C VAL A 317 -8.34 -7.20 -3.83
N ASP A 318 -9.26 -6.89 -2.91
CA ASP A 318 -10.64 -6.49 -3.20
C ASP A 318 -10.69 -5.22 -4.10
N GLY A 319 -9.74 -4.30 -3.94
CA GLY A 319 -9.64 -3.07 -4.73
C GLY A 319 -9.15 -3.24 -6.18
N ARG A 320 -8.89 -4.47 -6.65
CA ARG A 320 -8.46 -4.74 -8.03
C ARG A 320 -9.67 -4.81 -8.97
N THR A 321 -9.67 -3.95 -9.98
CA THR A 321 -10.78 -3.70 -10.92
C THR A 321 -10.28 -3.59 -12.36
N ALA A 322 -11.17 -3.40 -13.33
CA ALA A 322 -10.80 -3.22 -14.74
C ALA A 322 -9.95 -1.96 -15.01
N ALA A 323 -10.06 -0.91 -14.17
CA ALA A 323 -9.31 0.33 -14.35
C ALA A 323 -7.96 0.36 -13.62
N THR A 324 -7.61 -0.69 -12.88
CA THR A 324 -6.35 -0.77 -12.14
C THR A 324 -5.33 -1.65 -12.85
N ASN A 325 -4.05 -1.33 -12.66
CA ASN A 325 -2.98 -2.24 -13.03
C ASN A 325 -3.05 -3.49 -12.14
N ASN A 326 -3.30 -4.64 -12.73
CA ASN A 326 -3.57 -5.86 -11.98
C ASN A 326 -2.41 -6.86 -11.99
N GLN A 327 -1.18 -6.43 -12.27
CA GLN A 327 -0.01 -7.27 -11.98
C GLN A 327 0.18 -7.35 -10.45
N PRO A 328 0.27 -8.56 -9.84
CA PRO A 328 0.69 -8.69 -8.44
C PRO A 328 2.05 -8.04 -8.17
N SER A 329 2.31 -7.65 -6.92
CA SER A 329 3.61 -7.10 -6.54
C SER A 329 4.74 -8.09 -6.85
N TRP A 330 5.99 -7.64 -6.75
CA TRP A 330 7.16 -8.52 -6.88
C TRP A 330 7.29 -9.58 -5.77
N VAL A 331 6.47 -9.50 -4.71
CA VAL A 331 6.40 -10.52 -3.64
C VAL A 331 5.23 -11.48 -3.86
N GLY A 332 4.10 -11.00 -4.36
CA GLY A 332 2.96 -11.83 -4.69
C GLY A 332 1.63 -11.11 -4.52
N GLU A 333 0.55 -11.84 -4.78
CA GLU A 333 -0.82 -11.34 -4.71
C GLU A 333 -1.26 -11.00 -3.28
N GLY A 334 -1.76 -9.78 -3.09
CA GLY A 334 -2.14 -9.25 -1.77
C GLY A 334 -0.96 -8.92 -0.84
N PHE A 335 0.24 -9.39 -1.16
CA PHE A 335 1.47 -9.03 -0.46
C PHE A 335 2.10 -7.78 -1.08
N GLU A 336 2.52 -6.85 -0.26
CA GLU A 336 3.23 -5.64 -0.66
C GLU A 336 4.57 -5.53 0.08
N PHE A 337 5.56 -5.02 -0.64
CA PHE A 337 6.91 -4.83 -0.12
C PHE A 337 7.57 -3.63 -0.80
N SER A 338 7.58 -2.50 -0.09
CA SER A 338 8.13 -1.24 -0.59
C SER A 338 8.89 -0.53 0.54
N PRO A 339 10.07 -1.04 0.94
CA PRO A 339 10.83 -0.44 2.03
C PRO A 339 11.23 1.00 1.68
N GLY A 340 11.22 1.89 2.68
CA GLY A 340 11.52 3.32 2.53
C GLY A 340 10.34 4.19 2.10
N GLY A 341 9.46 3.72 1.23
CA GLY A 341 8.31 4.50 0.74
C GLY A 341 8.63 5.39 -0.47
N SER A 342 7.64 6.18 -0.92
CA SER A 342 7.75 7.00 -2.14
C SER A 342 6.76 8.16 -2.16
N ILE A 343 7.04 9.19 -2.96
CA ILE A 343 6.06 10.17 -3.44
C ILE A 343 5.73 9.83 -4.90
N GLU A 344 4.45 9.77 -5.25
CA GLU A 344 3.97 9.51 -6.61
C GLU A 344 3.07 10.64 -7.10
N ARG A 345 3.22 11.00 -8.39
CA ARG A 345 2.35 11.93 -9.12
C ARG A 345 1.63 11.15 -10.22
N LYS A 346 0.34 11.44 -10.39
CA LYS A 346 -0.48 10.93 -11.49
C LYS A 346 -0.57 11.99 -12.59
N TYR A 347 -0.69 11.53 -13.84
CA TYR A 347 -0.89 12.38 -15.01
C TYR A 347 -2.18 12.01 -15.71
N ALA A 348 -2.84 12.99 -16.33
CA ALA A 348 -4.04 12.75 -17.13
C ALA A 348 -3.67 12.10 -18.46
N SER A 349 -4.62 11.42 -19.11
CA SER A 349 -4.44 11.05 -20.52
C SER A 349 -4.67 12.27 -21.39
N CYS A 350 -3.78 12.54 -22.36
CA CYS A 350 -4.00 13.58 -23.37
C CYS A 350 -5.23 13.33 -24.26
N ALA A 351 -5.75 12.09 -24.27
CA ALA A 351 -6.99 11.73 -24.94
C ALA A 351 -8.26 11.98 -24.12
N SER A 352 -8.13 12.32 -22.83
CA SER A 352 -9.29 12.61 -21.98
C SER A 352 -10.01 13.88 -22.46
N LYS A 353 -11.33 13.98 -22.21
CA LYS A 353 -12.13 15.10 -22.74
C LYS A 353 -11.68 16.46 -22.21
N SER A 354 -11.26 16.52 -20.96
CA SER A 354 -10.72 17.73 -20.33
C SER A 354 -9.42 18.20 -20.99
N GLU A 355 -8.66 17.28 -21.60
CA GLU A 355 -7.36 17.58 -22.21
C GLU A 355 -7.42 17.91 -23.71
N LYS A 356 -8.59 17.91 -24.35
CA LYS A 356 -8.73 18.16 -25.81
C LYS A 356 -8.79 19.63 -26.21
N THR A 357 -8.76 20.57 -25.26
CA THR A 357 -8.83 22.01 -25.52
C THR A 357 -7.49 22.69 -25.70
N GLY A 358 -6.38 21.97 -25.46
CA GLY A 358 -5.02 22.48 -25.57
C GLY A 358 -4.50 22.53 -27.01
N ASN A 359 -3.19 22.71 -27.13
CA ASN A 359 -2.48 22.75 -28.41
C ASN A 359 -2.43 21.39 -29.14
N ASN A 360 -2.92 20.32 -28.51
CA ASN A 360 -3.19 19.01 -29.11
C ASN A 360 -4.45 19.00 -29.99
N GLY A 361 -5.37 19.95 -29.80
CA GLY A 361 -6.62 20.04 -30.56
C GLY A 361 -7.40 18.72 -30.57
N SER A 362 -7.85 18.29 -31.74
CA SER A 362 -8.59 17.02 -31.90
C SER A 362 -7.70 15.78 -32.00
N ALA A 363 -6.38 15.90 -31.86
CA ALA A 363 -5.49 14.75 -31.92
C ALA A 363 -5.70 13.85 -30.69
N ILE A 364 -6.06 12.60 -30.93
CA ILE A 364 -6.15 11.58 -29.88
C ILE A 364 -4.80 10.88 -29.81
N THR A 365 -4.08 11.06 -28.70
CA THR A 365 -2.80 10.38 -28.47
C THR A 365 -2.82 9.62 -27.15
N GLY A 366 -2.02 8.56 -27.06
CA GLY A 366 -1.85 7.79 -25.84
C GLY A 366 -0.84 8.40 -24.85
N ASP A 367 -0.40 9.63 -25.10
CA ASP A 367 0.54 10.35 -24.25
C ASP A 367 -0.13 10.80 -22.94
N LEU A 368 0.70 11.11 -21.94
CA LEU A 368 0.28 11.67 -20.66
C LEU A 368 0.39 13.20 -20.68
N CYS A 369 -0.61 13.88 -20.14
CA CYS A 369 -0.70 15.33 -20.03
C CYS A 369 -0.65 15.76 -18.56
N PHE A 370 -0.08 16.94 -18.29
CA PHE A 370 0.18 17.43 -16.94
C PHE A 370 -1.12 17.65 -16.13
N ALA A 371 -2.09 18.36 -16.71
CA ALA A 371 -3.39 18.73 -16.13
C ALA A 371 -3.35 19.56 -14.83
N THR A 372 -2.84 19.01 -13.73
CA THR A 372 -2.76 19.71 -12.44
C THR A 372 -1.71 19.12 -11.51
N ASP A 373 -1.17 19.97 -10.63
CA ASP A 373 -0.36 19.53 -9.49
C ASP A 373 -1.15 18.56 -8.60
N ASN A 374 -0.51 17.42 -8.32
CA ASN A 374 -0.98 16.40 -7.40
C ASN A 374 0.22 15.59 -6.89
N ALA A 375 0.09 15.01 -5.69
CA ALA A 375 1.05 14.06 -5.18
C ALA A 375 0.40 13.17 -4.10
N THR A 376 0.88 11.95 -3.96
CA THR A 376 0.52 11.02 -2.89
C THR A 376 1.81 10.42 -2.34
N PHE A 377 1.96 10.37 -1.01
CA PHE A 377 3.16 9.84 -0.38
C PHE A 377 2.87 8.57 0.42
N SER A 378 3.92 7.77 0.61
CA SER A 378 3.99 6.70 1.59
C SER A 378 5.35 6.75 2.29
N LEU A 379 5.37 6.61 3.62
CA LEU A 379 6.57 6.60 4.45
C LEU A 379 6.26 5.89 5.77
N ASN A 380 7.04 4.87 6.13
CA ASN A 380 6.93 4.14 7.42
C ASN A 380 5.49 3.67 7.76
N GLY A 381 4.78 3.13 6.76
CA GLY A 381 3.40 2.65 6.92
C GLY A 381 2.34 3.76 7.02
N LYS A 382 2.74 5.04 6.96
CA LYS A 382 1.85 6.20 6.81
C LYS A 382 1.82 6.63 5.34
N GLY A 383 0.78 7.36 4.96
CA GLY A 383 0.68 7.92 3.62
C GLY A 383 -0.63 8.65 3.39
N GLY A 384 -0.79 9.20 2.19
CA GLY A 384 -2.00 9.92 1.79
C GLY A 384 -1.73 10.94 0.70
N GLU A 385 -2.78 11.60 0.25
CA GLU A 385 -2.67 12.73 -0.66
C GLU A 385 -1.89 13.89 0.01
N LEU A 386 -1.07 14.56 -0.79
CA LEU A 386 -0.49 15.86 -0.44
C LEU A 386 -1.36 16.97 -1.05
N VAL A 387 -1.74 17.92 -0.23
CA VAL A 387 -2.54 19.09 -0.60
C VAL A 387 -1.60 20.28 -0.75
N LEU A 388 -1.57 20.85 -1.96
CA LEU A 388 -0.91 22.13 -2.21
C LEU A 388 -1.84 23.26 -1.79
N ASP A 389 -1.46 23.99 -0.75
CA ASP A 389 -2.23 25.12 -0.27
C ASP A 389 -2.24 26.26 -1.29
N ASP A 390 -3.44 26.76 -1.63
CA ASP A 390 -3.57 27.76 -2.69
C ASP A 390 -3.00 29.14 -2.29
N THR A 391 -2.89 29.43 -0.99
CA THR A 391 -2.41 30.73 -0.48
C THR A 391 -0.90 30.74 -0.30
N THR A 392 -0.38 29.80 0.47
CA THR A 392 1.04 29.72 0.88
C THR A 392 1.91 28.99 -0.14
N LYS A 393 1.30 28.22 -1.05
CA LYS A 393 1.99 27.33 -2.01
C LYS A 393 2.87 26.28 -1.34
N LYS A 394 2.56 25.91 -0.10
CA LYS A 394 3.21 24.83 0.65
C LYS A 394 2.42 23.53 0.51
N TRP A 395 3.13 22.42 0.57
CA TRP A 395 2.53 21.09 0.55
C TRP A 395 2.30 20.59 1.97
N HIS A 396 1.10 20.07 2.22
CA HIS A 396 0.71 19.48 3.48
C HIS A 396 0.18 18.07 3.23
N PRO A 397 0.48 17.09 4.09
CA PRO A 397 -0.30 15.87 4.12
C PRO A 397 -1.79 16.20 4.32
N ARG A 398 -2.71 15.46 3.68
CA ARG A 398 -4.14 15.62 3.94
C ARG A 398 -4.49 15.34 5.41
N ASN A 399 -3.91 14.28 5.95
CA ASN A 399 -3.87 14.02 7.39
C ASN A 399 -2.57 14.64 7.92
N ASP A 400 -2.62 15.93 8.24
CA ASP A 400 -1.45 16.72 8.59
C ASP A 400 -0.90 16.26 9.95
N ASP A 401 0.36 15.86 9.98
CA ASP A 401 1.08 15.44 11.20
C ASP A 401 2.13 16.49 11.64
N GLY A 402 2.07 17.69 11.05
CA GLY A 402 2.99 18.80 11.24
C GLY A 402 4.37 18.59 10.61
N SER A 403 4.55 17.57 9.78
CA SER A 403 5.74 17.47 8.91
C SER A 403 5.74 18.57 7.84
N THR A 404 6.92 19.08 7.51
CA THR A 404 7.06 20.05 6.41
C THR A 404 7.46 19.32 5.14
N ILE A 405 6.77 19.59 4.04
CA ILE A 405 7.04 18.97 2.74
C ILE A 405 7.42 20.04 1.72
N GLU A 406 8.60 19.88 1.15
CA GLU A 406 9.20 20.80 0.19
C GLU A 406 9.42 20.10 -1.15
N ARG A 407 8.95 20.74 -2.21
CA ARG A 407 9.27 20.37 -3.60
C ARG A 407 10.44 21.23 -4.06
N ILE A 408 11.53 20.61 -4.50
CA ILE A 408 12.79 21.27 -4.85
C ILE A 408 13.20 20.87 -6.26
N THR A 409 13.70 21.82 -7.05
CA THR A 409 14.21 21.59 -8.41
C THR A 409 15.71 21.88 -8.45
N ASP A 410 16.53 20.87 -8.77
CA ASP A 410 17.98 21.03 -8.91
C ASP A 410 18.54 20.07 -9.98
N THR A 411 18.78 20.58 -11.19
CA THR A 411 19.30 19.79 -12.31
C THR A 411 20.68 19.18 -12.05
N THR A 412 21.45 19.69 -11.07
CA THR A 412 22.78 19.13 -10.74
C THR A 412 22.68 17.72 -10.15
N LYS A 413 21.49 17.34 -9.65
CA LYS A 413 21.19 16.00 -9.13
C LYS A 413 21.06 14.94 -10.20
N GLU A 414 20.88 15.33 -11.47
CA GLU A 414 20.82 14.44 -12.63
C GLU A 414 19.88 13.23 -12.44
N ASN A 415 18.72 13.44 -11.80
CA ASN A 415 17.79 12.36 -11.46
C ASN A 415 16.92 11.90 -12.66
N GLY A 416 17.07 12.57 -13.81
CA GLY A 416 16.40 12.26 -15.07
C GLY A 416 15.10 13.04 -15.30
N ASP A 417 14.62 13.76 -14.29
CA ASP A 417 13.53 14.72 -14.43
C ASP A 417 14.01 16.01 -15.14
N ASN A 418 13.12 16.69 -15.87
CA ASN A 418 13.46 17.82 -16.73
C ASN A 418 14.09 19.01 -15.98
N ASP A 419 13.70 19.25 -14.74
CA ASP A 419 14.23 20.33 -13.91
C ASP A 419 14.93 19.82 -12.63
N GLY A 420 15.08 18.50 -12.54
CA GLY A 420 15.69 17.84 -11.39
C GLY A 420 14.78 17.89 -10.17
N GLU A 421 13.46 17.79 -10.34
CA GLU A 421 12.51 17.78 -9.23
C GLU A 421 12.81 16.63 -8.25
N TYR A 422 12.86 16.93 -6.96
CA TYR A 422 12.89 15.98 -5.85
C TYR A 422 12.16 16.56 -4.64
N TRP A 423 11.91 15.73 -3.63
CA TRP A 423 11.13 16.11 -2.46
C TRP A 423 11.91 15.94 -1.17
N LEU A 424 11.71 16.86 -0.23
CA LEU A 424 12.19 16.79 1.14
C LEU A 424 11.00 16.81 2.10
N LEU A 425 10.86 15.75 2.89
CA LEU A 425 9.98 15.74 4.06
C LEU A 425 10.84 15.87 5.32
N THR A 426 10.53 16.85 6.17
CA THR A 426 11.14 16.99 7.49
C THR A 426 10.07 16.71 8.56
N SER A 427 10.26 15.66 9.35
CA SER A 427 9.37 15.36 10.48
C SER A 427 9.53 16.39 11.59
N LYS A 428 8.52 16.54 12.47
CA LYS A 428 8.54 17.48 13.61
C LYS A 428 9.79 17.37 14.50
N ASP A 429 10.41 16.18 14.53
CA ASP A 429 11.62 15.91 15.28
C ASP A 429 12.91 16.37 14.58
N GLY A 430 12.84 16.89 13.34
CA GLY A 430 13.97 17.37 12.54
C GLY A 430 14.65 16.31 11.66
N THR A 431 14.14 15.07 11.59
CA THR A 431 14.66 14.06 10.66
C THR A 431 14.25 14.39 9.23
N LYS A 432 15.21 14.31 8.30
CA LYS A 432 15.02 14.64 6.89
C LYS A 432 14.92 13.37 6.05
N TYR A 433 13.91 13.32 5.19
CA TYR A 433 13.63 12.23 4.26
C TYR A 433 13.62 12.81 2.84
N TYR A 434 14.57 12.40 2.01
CA TYR A 434 14.67 12.82 0.63
C TYR A 434 14.12 11.73 -0.29
N PHE A 435 13.33 12.16 -1.26
CA PHE A 435 12.75 11.32 -2.28
C PHE A 435 13.23 11.80 -3.65
N GLY A 436 13.97 10.95 -4.35
CA GLY A 436 14.47 11.26 -5.69
C GLY A 436 15.69 12.17 -5.76
N LEU A 437 16.47 12.29 -4.68
CA LEU A 437 17.67 13.14 -4.63
C LEU A 437 18.76 12.67 -5.61
N ASN A 438 18.85 11.37 -5.86
CA ASN A 438 19.72 10.71 -6.83
C ASN A 438 21.23 10.79 -6.57
N LYS A 439 21.78 12.01 -6.52
CA LYS A 439 23.15 12.29 -6.09
C LYS A 439 23.15 12.76 -4.64
N VAL A 440 23.32 11.79 -3.74
CA VAL A 440 23.36 12.02 -2.29
C VAL A 440 24.57 12.88 -1.86
N THR A 441 24.48 13.49 -0.67
CA THR A 441 25.60 14.26 -0.12
C THR A 441 26.85 13.40 -0.02
N GLY A 442 27.97 13.90 -0.57
CA GLY A 442 29.24 13.16 -0.68
C GLY A 442 29.50 12.58 -2.07
N TYR A 443 28.50 12.54 -2.95
CA TYR A 443 28.65 12.04 -4.34
C TYR A 443 29.83 12.68 -5.07
N ASP A 444 29.98 14.01 -5.03
CA ASP A 444 31.04 14.73 -5.77
C ASP A 444 32.46 14.47 -5.24
N ALA A 445 32.60 14.09 -3.97
CA ALA A 445 33.88 13.71 -3.37
C ALA A 445 34.17 12.20 -3.47
N ALA A 446 33.19 11.39 -3.85
CA ALA A 446 33.31 9.93 -3.85
C ALA A 446 34.34 9.41 -4.87
N PRO A 447 35.20 8.44 -4.50
CA PRO A 447 36.14 7.80 -5.42
C PRO A 447 35.43 6.94 -6.47
N VAL A 448 34.26 6.40 -6.11
CA VAL A 448 33.35 5.68 -7.02
C VAL A 448 32.03 6.43 -7.05
N LYS A 449 31.62 6.85 -8.23
CA LYS A 449 30.37 7.57 -8.45
C LYS A 449 29.25 6.56 -8.65
N GLU A 450 28.27 6.56 -7.75
CA GLU A 450 27.04 5.79 -7.91
C GLU A 450 25.86 6.68 -7.55
N THR A 451 24.84 6.67 -8.41
CA THR A 451 23.56 7.33 -8.16
C THR A 451 22.57 6.34 -7.55
N THR A 452 21.63 6.84 -6.74
CA THR A 452 20.61 5.99 -6.11
C THR A 452 19.59 5.46 -7.11
N ASN A 453 19.40 6.12 -8.27
CA ASN A 453 18.42 5.77 -9.31
C ASN A 453 16.98 5.78 -8.79
N SER A 454 16.67 6.66 -7.85
CA SER A 454 15.43 6.70 -7.08
C SER A 454 14.25 7.39 -7.77
N THR A 455 14.49 8.16 -8.83
CA THR A 455 13.45 8.87 -9.59
C THR A 455 13.05 8.09 -10.83
N PHE A 456 11.76 7.80 -11.01
CA PHE A 456 11.21 7.17 -12.22
C PHE A 456 10.48 8.20 -13.07
N THR A 457 10.83 8.24 -14.36
CA THR A 457 10.40 9.30 -15.28
C THR A 457 9.61 8.76 -16.46
N VAL A 458 8.75 9.61 -17.00
CA VAL A 458 7.95 9.38 -18.20
C VAL A 458 7.82 10.68 -18.99
N PRO A 459 7.79 10.64 -20.33
CA PRO A 459 7.45 11.82 -21.11
C PRO A 459 6.03 12.31 -20.78
N VAL A 460 5.92 13.59 -20.46
CA VAL A 460 4.65 14.28 -20.14
C VAL A 460 4.52 15.53 -20.99
N PHE A 461 3.33 15.74 -21.54
CA PHE A 461 3.00 16.89 -22.35
C PHE A 461 2.35 18.01 -21.53
N GLY A 462 2.73 19.25 -21.82
CA GLY A 462 2.00 20.45 -21.40
C GLY A 462 1.20 20.98 -22.58
N ASN A 463 -0.06 20.60 -22.70
CA ASN A 463 -0.94 21.00 -23.80
C ASN A 463 -1.61 22.38 -23.56
N HIS A 464 -1.71 22.84 -22.32
CA HIS A 464 -2.29 24.14 -21.97
C HIS A 464 -1.23 25.16 -21.56
N GLY A 465 -1.55 26.45 -21.77
CA GLY A 465 -0.67 27.54 -21.36
C GLY A 465 -0.46 27.56 -19.84
N GLY A 466 0.79 27.71 -19.41
CA GLY A 466 1.17 27.72 -18.00
C GLY A 466 1.53 26.35 -17.42
N GLU A 467 1.28 25.26 -18.15
CA GLU A 467 1.73 23.93 -17.75
C GLU A 467 3.24 23.77 -17.98
N PRO A 468 3.93 22.94 -17.15
CA PRO A 468 5.30 22.55 -17.41
C PRO A 468 5.46 21.99 -18.82
N CYS A 469 6.53 22.43 -19.49
CA CYS A 469 6.91 21.96 -20.82
C CYS A 469 5.95 22.32 -21.96
N ASN A 470 4.97 23.20 -21.73
CA ASN A 470 4.15 23.77 -22.80
C ASN A 470 4.99 24.59 -23.80
N LYS A 471 4.73 24.40 -25.10
CA LYS A 471 5.32 25.11 -26.23
C LYS A 471 4.23 25.49 -27.25
N ALA A 472 4.63 26.14 -28.34
CA ALA A 472 3.71 26.60 -29.38
C ALA A 472 2.96 25.45 -30.09
N THR A 473 3.55 24.25 -30.19
CA THR A 473 2.96 23.11 -30.88
C THR A 473 3.02 21.87 -30.01
N PHE A 474 1.99 21.01 -30.11
CA PHE A 474 1.92 19.79 -29.31
C PHE A 474 3.16 18.91 -29.44
N VAL A 475 3.68 18.72 -30.67
CA VAL A 475 4.86 17.88 -30.94
C VAL A 475 6.12 18.30 -30.16
N THR A 476 6.24 19.57 -29.78
CA THR A 476 7.37 20.09 -28.98
C THR A 476 7.02 20.34 -27.52
N SER A 477 5.76 20.17 -27.14
CA SER A 477 5.23 20.52 -25.82
C SER A 477 5.36 19.40 -24.81
N TRP A 478 6.53 18.79 -24.70
CA TRP A 478 6.78 17.69 -23.77
C TRP A 478 8.19 17.76 -23.17
N CYS A 479 8.36 17.09 -22.04
CA CYS A 479 9.64 16.80 -21.42
C CYS A 479 9.54 15.51 -20.59
N ASP A 480 10.66 14.95 -20.14
CA ASP A 480 10.64 13.82 -19.20
C ASP A 480 10.37 14.36 -17.80
N GLN A 481 9.23 14.00 -17.22
CA GLN A 481 8.88 14.35 -15.84
C GLN A 481 8.87 13.10 -14.97
N ALA A 482 9.22 13.26 -13.71
CA ALA A 482 9.09 12.21 -12.72
C ALA A 482 7.62 11.92 -12.39
N TYR A 483 7.27 10.65 -12.29
CA TYR A 483 5.96 10.21 -11.80
C TYR A 483 6.07 9.51 -10.43
N LYS A 484 7.29 9.10 -10.04
CA LYS A 484 7.58 8.47 -8.76
C LYS A 484 8.99 8.83 -8.27
N TRP A 485 9.06 9.38 -7.06
CA TRP A 485 10.28 9.64 -6.31
C TRP A 485 10.35 8.66 -5.14
N ASN A 486 11.21 7.65 -5.22
CA ASN A 486 11.39 6.71 -4.13
C ASN A 486 12.27 7.34 -3.04
N LEU A 487 12.06 6.98 -1.76
CA LEU A 487 12.94 7.41 -0.68
C LEU A 487 14.36 6.92 -0.97
N ASP A 488 15.35 7.80 -0.92
CA ASP A 488 16.72 7.42 -1.24
C ASP A 488 17.76 7.91 -0.25
N TYR A 489 17.42 8.90 0.57
CA TYR A 489 18.33 9.41 1.58
C TYR A 489 17.60 9.88 2.84
N VAL A 490 18.07 9.44 4.00
CA VAL A 490 17.55 9.84 5.31
C VAL A 490 18.69 10.40 6.14
N VAL A 491 18.46 11.53 6.80
CA VAL A 491 19.43 12.18 7.70
C VAL A 491 18.76 12.51 9.02
N ASP A 492 19.23 11.93 10.12
CA ASP A 492 18.76 12.29 11.45
C ASP A 492 19.39 13.61 11.95
N ARG A 493 18.90 14.14 13.08
CA ARG A 493 19.44 15.36 13.71
C ARG A 493 20.92 15.29 14.08
N ASN A 494 21.46 14.10 14.26
CA ASN A 494 22.86 13.91 14.62
C ASN A 494 23.76 13.80 13.38
N GLY A 495 23.19 13.78 12.16
CA GLY A 495 23.90 13.63 10.88
C GLY A 495 24.22 12.18 10.54
N ASN A 496 23.48 11.21 11.11
CA ASN A 496 23.56 9.80 10.76
C ASN A 496 22.63 9.50 9.59
N THR A 497 23.02 8.55 8.72
CA THR A 497 22.33 8.34 7.44
C THR A 497 21.87 6.92 7.18
N MET A 498 20.83 6.83 6.35
CA MET A 498 20.38 5.64 5.64
C MET A 498 20.16 6.00 4.18
N THR A 499 20.66 5.19 3.26
CA THR A 499 20.64 5.43 1.81
C THR A 499 20.05 4.22 1.09
N LEU A 500 19.14 4.44 0.15
CA LEU A 500 18.50 3.38 -0.63
C LEU A 500 18.86 3.51 -2.10
N PHE A 501 19.21 2.38 -2.72
CA PHE A 501 19.60 2.31 -4.13
C PHE A 501 18.65 1.40 -4.89
N TYR A 502 18.37 1.74 -6.14
CA TYR A 502 17.32 1.11 -6.95
C TYR A 502 17.85 0.57 -8.28
N ASP A 503 17.23 -0.52 -8.74
CA ASP A 503 17.32 -0.98 -10.13
C ASP A 503 16.09 -0.47 -10.90
N LYS A 504 16.32 0.11 -12.09
CA LYS A 504 15.27 0.57 -13.00
C LYS A 504 14.99 -0.45 -14.09
N GLU A 505 13.71 -0.59 -14.44
CA GLU A 505 13.26 -1.28 -15.64
C GLU A 505 12.72 -0.24 -16.63
N ASP A 506 13.44 -0.05 -17.74
CA ASP A 506 13.07 0.90 -18.77
C ASP A 506 12.23 0.23 -19.87
N ASN A 507 11.51 1.07 -20.62
CA ASN A 507 10.81 0.70 -21.85
C ASN A 507 10.77 1.91 -22.79
N PHE A 508 10.34 1.69 -24.04
CA PHE A 508 10.18 2.75 -25.03
C PHE A 508 8.74 2.82 -25.54
N TYR A 509 8.31 3.99 -25.99
CA TYR A 509 7.06 4.14 -26.75
C TYR A 509 7.20 5.27 -27.79
N GLY A 510 6.43 5.19 -28.87
CA GLY A 510 6.32 6.25 -29.87
C GLY A 510 5.34 7.32 -29.40
N ARG A 511 5.84 8.51 -29.09
CA ARG A 511 5.00 9.64 -28.67
C ARG A 511 4.16 10.20 -29.79
N ASN A 512 3.13 10.97 -29.46
CA ASN A 512 2.31 11.71 -30.43
C ASN A 512 1.81 10.80 -31.57
N ALA A 513 1.47 9.55 -31.21
CA ALA A 513 1.04 8.51 -32.14
C ALA A 513 1.97 8.32 -33.37
N THR A 514 3.28 8.53 -33.20
CA THR A 514 4.25 8.53 -34.30
C THR A 514 5.36 7.51 -34.02
N LYS A 515 5.48 6.50 -34.89
CA LYS A 515 6.35 5.33 -34.70
C LYS A 515 7.83 5.69 -34.52
N THR A 516 8.29 6.79 -35.13
CA THR A 516 9.70 7.20 -35.15
C THR A 516 10.05 8.24 -34.08
N THR A 517 9.08 8.81 -33.36
CA THR A 517 9.33 9.75 -32.26
C THR A 517 9.36 9.00 -30.94
N VAL A 518 10.37 8.14 -30.80
CA VAL A 518 10.45 7.18 -29.70
C VAL A 518 11.09 7.78 -28.46
N SER A 519 10.64 7.36 -27.29
CA SER A 519 11.07 7.91 -26.01
C SER A 519 11.22 6.84 -24.97
N LYS A 520 12.32 6.94 -24.24
CA LYS A 520 12.63 6.08 -23.11
C LYS A 520 11.82 6.55 -21.90
N TYR A 521 11.35 5.62 -21.09
CA TYR A 521 10.77 5.91 -19.79
C TYR A 521 11.05 4.75 -18.82
N THR A 522 10.93 5.00 -17.52
CA THR A 522 11.03 3.95 -16.50
C THR A 522 9.64 3.32 -16.33
N ARG A 523 9.46 2.04 -16.68
CA ARG A 523 8.18 1.33 -16.55
C ARG A 523 7.97 0.70 -15.18
N ALA A 524 9.04 0.39 -14.48
CA ALA A 524 9.06 -0.17 -13.13
C ALA A 524 10.45 0.00 -12.50
N GLY A 525 10.58 -0.33 -11.23
CA GLY A 525 11.88 -0.45 -10.56
C GLY A 525 11.70 -0.96 -9.14
N ASN A 526 12.79 -1.43 -8.55
CA ASN A 526 12.78 -2.06 -7.23
C ASN A 526 13.99 -1.62 -6.43
N VAL A 527 13.86 -1.62 -5.10
CA VAL A 527 15.03 -1.42 -4.23
C VAL A 527 16.03 -2.56 -4.47
N LYS A 528 17.30 -2.20 -4.64
CA LYS A 528 18.44 -3.11 -4.82
C LYS A 528 19.14 -3.36 -3.49
N ARG A 529 19.36 -2.29 -2.72
CA ARG A 529 19.95 -2.36 -1.38
C ARG A 529 19.66 -1.12 -0.55
N ILE A 530 19.79 -1.27 0.76
CA ILE A 530 19.73 -0.20 1.75
C ILE A 530 21.02 -0.23 2.57
N GLU A 531 21.72 0.90 2.63
CA GLU A 531 22.95 1.09 3.41
C GLU A 531 22.66 2.01 4.59
N TYR A 532 23.23 1.75 5.77
CA TYR A 532 23.01 2.58 6.95
C TYR A 532 24.16 2.54 7.96
N GLY A 533 24.14 3.51 8.89
CA GLY A 533 25.19 3.71 9.87
C GLY A 533 26.37 4.55 9.35
N GLN A 534 26.17 5.28 8.25
CA GLN A 534 27.12 6.27 7.73
C GLN A 534 26.79 7.67 8.28
N ARG A 535 27.60 8.65 7.85
CA ARG A 535 27.43 10.07 8.16
C ARG A 535 27.07 10.84 6.91
N ASP A 536 26.34 11.94 7.10
CA ASP A 536 26.07 12.88 6.03
C ASP A 536 27.38 13.42 5.42
N GLY A 537 27.45 13.44 4.09
CA GLY A 537 28.67 13.75 3.34
C GLY A 537 29.72 12.65 3.26
N ALA A 538 29.59 11.57 4.04
CA ALA A 538 30.50 10.42 4.01
C ALA A 538 29.93 9.19 3.28
N VAL A 539 28.72 9.31 2.71
CA VAL A 539 28.11 8.30 1.85
C VAL A 539 28.99 8.13 0.61
N LEU A 540 29.22 6.89 0.18
CA LEU A 540 30.11 6.50 -0.93
C LEU A 540 31.62 6.74 -0.72
N THR A 541 32.04 7.41 0.37
CA THR A 541 33.46 7.59 0.75
C THR A 541 33.88 6.73 1.93
N SER A 542 32.91 6.18 2.66
CA SER A 542 33.11 5.27 3.78
C SER A 542 32.13 4.09 3.69
N GLU A 543 32.56 2.94 4.18
CA GLU A 543 31.73 1.74 4.19
C GLU A 543 30.61 1.86 5.24
N PRO A 544 29.36 1.46 4.90
CA PRO A 544 28.28 1.43 5.87
C PRO A 544 28.53 0.38 6.95
N VAL A 545 27.93 0.59 8.12
CA VAL A 545 27.98 -0.37 9.23
C VAL A 545 27.30 -1.68 8.83
N ALA A 546 26.16 -1.54 8.15
CA ALA A 546 25.35 -2.65 7.71
C ALA A 546 24.57 -2.30 6.44
N GLN A 547 24.15 -3.34 5.74
CA GLN A 547 23.31 -3.21 4.56
C GLN A 547 22.28 -4.34 4.46
N VAL A 548 21.18 -4.04 3.78
CA VAL A 548 20.15 -4.99 3.38
C VAL A 548 20.20 -5.11 1.86
N LEU A 549 20.25 -6.33 1.34
CA LEU A 549 20.34 -6.65 -0.08
C LEU A 549 19.05 -7.31 -0.56
N PHE A 550 18.59 -6.92 -1.76
CA PHE A 550 17.38 -7.45 -2.39
C PHE A 550 17.74 -8.16 -3.69
N THR A 551 17.57 -9.47 -3.72
CA THR A 551 17.88 -10.29 -4.90
C THR A 551 16.62 -10.59 -5.67
N THR A 552 16.61 -10.23 -6.95
CA THR A 552 15.47 -10.48 -7.86
C THR A 552 15.76 -11.63 -8.83
N ALA A 553 14.68 -12.28 -9.29
CA ALA A 553 14.70 -13.21 -10.41
C ALA A 553 13.68 -12.79 -11.48
N PRO A 554 13.78 -13.31 -12.72
CA PRO A 554 12.72 -13.15 -13.71
C PRO A 554 11.34 -13.68 -13.24
N ARG A 555 10.26 -13.03 -13.69
CA ARG A 555 8.84 -13.42 -13.52
C ARG A 555 8.35 -14.48 -14.51
N CYS A 556 9.22 -15.39 -14.93
CA CYS A 556 8.83 -16.55 -15.74
C CYS A 556 8.56 -17.76 -14.83
N VAL A 557 7.79 -18.72 -15.36
CA VAL A 557 7.60 -20.03 -14.71
C VAL A 557 8.98 -20.65 -14.41
N PRO A 558 9.25 -21.08 -13.16
CA PRO A 558 10.54 -21.64 -12.78
C PRO A 558 10.98 -22.81 -13.69
N GLY A 559 12.26 -22.85 -14.06
CA GLY A 559 12.82 -23.92 -14.89
C GLY A 559 12.60 -23.78 -16.41
N THR A 560 11.93 -22.72 -16.85
CA THR A 560 11.74 -22.42 -18.29
C THR A 560 12.89 -21.58 -18.87
N ALA A 561 12.88 -21.37 -20.19
CA ALA A 561 13.83 -20.50 -20.89
C ALA A 561 13.50 -19.00 -20.77
N CYS A 562 12.39 -18.64 -20.12
CA CYS A 562 11.92 -17.26 -19.92
C CYS A 562 11.75 -16.49 -21.24
N THR A 563 11.15 -17.16 -22.22
CA THR A 563 10.60 -16.58 -23.44
C THR A 563 9.25 -15.89 -23.16
N ALA A 564 8.68 -15.16 -24.13
CA ALA A 564 7.45 -14.40 -23.91
C ALA A 564 6.27 -15.24 -23.39
N ALA A 565 6.15 -16.50 -23.81
CA ALA A 565 5.09 -17.42 -23.37
C ALA A 565 5.30 -17.95 -21.94
N ASP A 566 6.50 -17.80 -21.38
CA ASP A 566 6.86 -18.29 -20.05
C ASP A 566 6.52 -17.29 -18.94
N TYR A 567 6.13 -16.05 -19.27
CA TYR A 567 5.71 -15.04 -18.30
C TYR A 567 4.18 -15.07 -18.16
N PRO A 568 3.61 -15.57 -17.06
CA PRO A 568 2.16 -15.72 -16.97
C PRO A 568 1.42 -14.39 -16.83
N ASP A 569 1.93 -13.48 -16.00
CA ASP A 569 1.25 -12.22 -15.67
C ASP A 569 1.93 -10.94 -16.16
N THR A 570 3.01 -11.08 -16.94
CA THR A 570 3.75 -9.94 -17.46
C THR A 570 3.41 -9.74 -18.94
N PRO A 571 2.98 -8.54 -19.38
CA PRO A 571 2.49 -8.31 -20.75
C PRO A 571 3.65 -8.04 -21.74
N LEU A 572 4.37 -9.10 -22.14
CA LEU A 572 5.57 -8.99 -22.99
C LEU A 572 5.26 -8.42 -24.38
N ASP A 573 4.01 -8.42 -24.82
CA ASP A 573 3.59 -7.77 -26.07
C ASP A 573 3.66 -6.24 -26.02
N GLN A 574 3.70 -5.64 -24.83
CA GLN A 574 3.80 -4.18 -24.59
C GLN A 574 5.26 -3.70 -24.49
N GLU A 575 6.23 -4.61 -24.56
CA GLU A 575 7.64 -4.27 -24.57
C GLU A 575 8.07 -3.67 -25.90
N CYS A 576 8.87 -2.62 -25.82
CA CYS A 576 9.52 -2.00 -26.96
C CYS A 576 10.93 -1.58 -26.55
N THR A 577 11.93 -2.18 -27.19
CA THR A 577 13.36 -1.96 -26.86
C THR A 577 14.09 -1.10 -27.87
N SER A 578 13.44 -0.76 -28.99
CA SER A 578 14.01 0.06 -30.05
C SER A 578 13.95 1.54 -29.69
N SER A 579 15.06 2.24 -29.83
CA SER A 579 15.16 3.69 -29.63
C SER A 579 14.77 4.53 -30.86
N THR A 580 14.50 3.89 -32.00
CA THR A 580 14.26 4.58 -33.28
C THR A 580 12.89 4.28 -33.87
N SER A 581 12.24 3.20 -33.44
CA SER A 581 10.96 2.77 -34.00
C SER A 581 10.14 1.96 -33.01
N CYS A 582 8.94 2.43 -32.66
CA CYS A 582 8.08 1.78 -31.69
C CYS A 582 6.59 1.86 -32.07
N GLU A 583 5.88 0.73 -32.03
CA GLU A 583 4.45 0.65 -32.37
C GLU A 583 3.54 0.63 -31.13
N LYS A 584 4.10 1.00 -29.98
CA LYS A 584 3.37 1.28 -28.75
C LYS A 584 3.28 2.79 -28.60
N PHE A 585 2.08 3.31 -28.43
CA PHE A 585 1.81 4.76 -28.48
C PHE A 585 1.35 5.34 -27.14
N ASN A 586 1.53 4.57 -26.07
CA ASN A 586 1.28 4.97 -24.69
C ASN A 586 2.32 4.31 -23.78
N PRO A 587 2.71 4.95 -22.66
CA PRO A 587 3.46 4.26 -21.63
C PRO A 587 2.61 3.15 -21.01
N THR A 588 3.29 2.09 -20.57
CA THR A 588 2.72 0.99 -19.76
C THR A 588 3.65 0.66 -18.61
N PHE A 589 3.09 0.26 -17.47
CA PHE A 589 3.82 0.02 -16.22
C PHE A 589 3.66 -1.43 -15.78
N TRP A 590 4.77 -2.15 -15.66
CA TRP A 590 4.80 -3.57 -15.29
C TRP A 590 6.25 -3.98 -15.07
N THR A 591 6.47 -5.02 -14.26
CA THR A 591 7.81 -5.55 -13.93
C THR A 591 8.02 -6.95 -14.50
N LYS A 592 9.26 -7.26 -14.90
CA LYS A 592 9.71 -8.64 -15.21
C LYS A 592 10.37 -9.31 -14.02
N LYS A 593 10.32 -8.71 -12.84
CA LYS A 593 11.11 -9.11 -11.67
C LYS A 593 10.21 -9.54 -10.51
N ARG A 594 10.68 -10.54 -9.77
CA ARG A 594 10.14 -10.96 -8.48
C ARG A 594 11.26 -11.02 -7.45
N LEU A 595 10.96 -10.68 -6.20
CA LEU A 595 11.90 -10.76 -5.08
C LEU A 595 12.03 -12.20 -4.63
N ILE A 596 13.23 -12.77 -4.67
CA ILE A 596 13.48 -14.16 -4.26
C ILE A 596 14.26 -14.28 -2.96
N LYS A 597 15.04 -13.26 -2.60
CA LYS A 597 15.86 -13.28 -1.39
C LYS A 597 16.10 -11.88 -0.84
N ILE A 598 16.03 -11.77 0.48
CA ILE A 598 16.45 -10.60 1.26
C ILE A 598 17.65 -11.05 2.10
N GLY A 599 18.78 -10.37 2.02
CA GLY A 599 19.97 -10.69 2.80
C GLY A 599 20.41 -9.50 3.64
N THR A 600 20.95 -9.74 4.83
CA THR A 600 21.54 -8.71 5.67
C THR A 600 23.04 -8.95 5.83
N GLN A 601 23.80 -7.87 5.77
CA GLN A 601 25.24 -7.90 5.89
C GLN A 601 25.72 -6.83 6.86
N VAL A 602 26.81 -7.11 7.56
CA VAL A 602 27.54 -6.13 8.37
C VAL A 602 28.96 -6.00 7.82
N TRP A 603 29.49 -4.78 7.78
CA TRP A 603 30.88 -4.58 7.40
C TRP A 603 31.81 -5.00 8.54
N ARG A 604 32.82 -5.81 8.23
CA ARG A 604 33.88 -6.18 9.16
C ARG A 604 35.18 -5.52 8.77
N ALA A 605 35.52 -4.44 9.47
CA ALA A 605 36.75 -3.67 9.21
C ALA A 605 38.01 -4.52 9.27
N SER A 606 38.08 -5.50 10.18
CA SER A 606 39.22 -6.43 10.30
C SER A 606 39.41 -7.36 9.11
N GLU A 607 38.38 -7.57 8.30
CA GLU A 607 38.37 -8.46 7.14
C GLU A 607 38.26 -7.69 5.82
N ASN A 608 38.09 -6.36 5.89
CA ASN A 608 37.85 -5.45 4.77
C ASN A 608 36.77 -5.95 3.79
N ARG A 609 35.66 -6.45 4.34
CA ARG A 609 34.52 -6.96 3.56
C ARG A 609 33.22 -6.95 4.36
N PHE A 610 32.11 -7.05 3.65
CA PHE A 610 30.82 -7.43 4.21
C PHE A 610 30.76 -8.92 4.57
N THR A 611 30.09 -9.23 5.66
CA THR A 611 29.76 -10.61 6.07
C THR A 611 28.27 -10.77 6.26
N ASP A 612 27.71 -11.86 5.74
CA ASP A 612 26.29 -12.20 5.88
C ASP A 612 25.89 -12.45 7.34
N VAL A 613 24.65 -12.06 7.69
CA VAL A 613 24.09 -12.19 9.03
C VAL A 613 22.83 -13.05 9.03
N GLU A 614 21.80 -12.61 8.32
CA GLU A 614 20.52 -13.31 8.16
C GLU A 614 20.04 -13.19 6.71
N ALA A 615 19.29 -14.19 6.25
CA ALA A 615 18.61 -14.14 4.97
C ALA A 615 17.18 -14.70 5.05
N TRP A 616 16.31 -14.17 4.18
CA TRP A 616 14.97 -14.67 3.96
C TRP A 616 14.81 -15.04 2.49
N ASN A 617 14.36 -16.27 2.22
CA ASN A 617 14.05 -16.71 0.85
C ASN A 617 12.53 -16.76 0.67
N LEU A 618 12.08 -16.34 -0.51
CA LEU A 618 10.66 -16.30 -0.88
C LEU A 618 10.42 -17.40 -1.92
N ARG A 619 9.55 -18.36 -1.58
CA ARG A 619 9.08 -19.38 -2.51
C ARG A 619 7.76 -18.94 -3.11
N GLN A 620 7.69 -18.95 -4.44
CA GLN A 620 6.59 -18.34 -5.19
C GLN A 620 6.22 -19.18 -6.41
N SER A 621 4.92 -19.25 -6.67
CA SER A 621 4.25 -19.95 -7.77
C SER A 621 3.43 -18.96 -8.62
N PHE A 622 2.96 -19.39 -9.78
CA PHE A 622 1.96 -18.66 -10.57
C PHE A 622 0.68 -19.49 -10.58
N ARG A 623 -0.43 -18.93 -10.12
CA ARG A 623 -1.68 -19.68 -9.94
C ARG A 623 -2.74 -19.22 -10.92
N ASP A 624 -3.24 -20.15 -11.74
CA ASP A 624 -4.28 -19.90 -12.74
C ASP A 624 -5.66 -19.76 -12.05
N PRO A 625 -6.32 -18.60 -12.14
CA PRO A 625 -7.61 -18.39 -11.51
C PRO A 625 -8.79 -19.10 -12.21
N GLY A 626 -8.57 -19.73 -13.37
CA GLY A 626 -9.59 -20.54 -14.06
C GLY A 626 -10.75 -19.74 -14.65
N ASP A 627 -10.62 -18.41 -14.74
CA ASP A 627 -11.65 -17.47 -15.24
C ASP A 627 -11.19 -16.72 -16.51
N ASN A 628 -10.17 -17.25 -17.19
CA ASN A 628 -9.48 -16.67 -18.34
C ASN A 628 -8.62 -15.42 -18.07
N THR A 629 -8.51 -14.95 -16.83
CA THR A 629 -7.48 -13.96 -16.45
C THR A 629 -6.12 -14.63 -16.22
N LYS A 630 -5.05 -13.83 -16.17
CA LYS A 630 -3.67 -14.30 -16.04
C LYS A 630 -3.45 -15.08 -14.75
N PRO A 631 -2.59 -16.12 -14.79
CA PRO A 631 -2.05 -16.71 -13.57
C PRO A 631 -1.22 -15.68 -12.79
N GLY A 632 -1.63 -15.34 -11.56
CA GLY A 632 -0.97 -14.34 -10.72
C GLY A 632 0.19 -14.93 -9.91
N LEU A 633 1.27 -14.16 -9.72
CA LEU A 633 2.34 -14.51 -8.78
C LEU A 633 1.80 -14.63 -7.34
N TRP A 634 1.99 -15.79 -6.72
CA TRP A 634 1.60 -16.08 -5.34
C TRP A 634 2.85 -16.32 -4.46
N LEU A 635 2.79 -15.87 -3.20
CA LEU A 635 3.82 -16.19 -2.21
C LEU A 635 3.43 -17.47 -1.46
N ASP A 636 4.07 -18.58 -1.78
CA ASP A 636 3.79 -19.86 -1.12
C ASP A 636 4.39 -19.91 0.29
N ALA A 637 5.63 -19.40 0.45
CA ALA A 637 6.32 -19.46 1.73
C ALA A 637 7.48 -18.45 1.90
N ILE A 638 7.82 -18.19 3.15
CA ILE A 638 9.01 -17.47 3.59
C ILE A 638 9.86 -18.40 4.47
N SER A 639 11.16 -18.50 4.18
CA SER A 639 12.13 -19.22 5.01
C SER A 639 13.21 -18.27 5.54
N GLU A 640 13.54 -18.35 6.83
CA GLU A 640 14.60 -17.56 7.49
C GLU A 640 15.84 -18.44 7.71
N GLU A 641 17.02 -17.88 7.45
CA GLU A 641 18.30 -18.56 7.67
C GLU A 641 19.29 -17.63 8.37
N GLY A 642 19.85 -18.09 9.49
CA GLY A 642 20.97 -17.43 10.15
C GLY A 642 22.29 -17.81 9.49
N LEU A 643 23.08 -16.82 9.03
CA LEU A 643 24.30 -17.02 8.22
C LEU A 643 25.60 -16.78 9.00
N VAL A 644 25.53 -16.39 10.28
CA VAL A 644 26.72 -16.24 11.13
C VAL A 644 27.27 -17.62 11.52
N GLY A 645 28.36 -18.03 10.88
CA GLY A 645 28.99 -19.34 11.12
C GLY A 645 28.49 -20.37 10.12
N ALA A 646 28.12 -21.56 10.59
CA ALA A 646 27.46 -22.55 9.74
C ALA A 646 25.97 -22.15 9.56
N PRO A 647 25.44 -22.08 8.32
CA PRO A 647 24.06 -21.67 8.09
C PRO A 647 23.06 -22.51 8.89
N GLN A 648 22.05 -21.87 9.46
CA GLN A 648 20.97 -22.50 10.24
C GLN A 648 19.61 -22.08 9.68
N ALA A 649 18.93 -23.01 9.02
CA ALA A 649 17.60 -22.79 8.47
C ALA A 649 16.52 -22.92 9.56
N MET A 650 15.60 -21.96 9.57
CA MET A 650 14.38 -22.00 10.36
C MET A 650 13.25 -22.65 9.55
N PRO A 651 12.29 -23.34 10.19
CA PRO A 651 11.09 -23.83 9.53
C PRO A 651 10.31 -22.73 8.80
N GLU A 652 9.76 -23.05 7.62
CA GLU A 652 9.06 -22.08 6.76
C GLU A 652 7.73 -21.58 7.37
N VAL A 653 7.35 -20.35 7.03
CA VAL A 653 5.97 -19.85 7.13
C VAL A 653 5.31 -20.04 5.77
N ASN A 654 4.18 -20.74 5.71
CA ASN A 654 3.47 -21.09 4.47
C ASN A 654 2.11 -20.37 4.39
N PHE A 655 1.69 -20.07 3.17
CA PHE A 655 0.42 -19.40 2.88
C PHE A 655 -0.44 -20.23 1.93
N ASP A 656 -1.63 -20.57 2.38
CA ASP A 656 -2.64 -21.22 1.56
C ASP A 656 -3.63 -20.17 1.04
N SER A 657 -4.27 -20.47 -0.11
CA SER A 657 -5.20 -19.55 -0.74
C SER A 657 -6.64 -20.04 -0.80
N ILE A 658 -7.56 -19.09 -0.82
CA ILE A 658 -8.94 -19.25 -1.29
C ILE A 658 -9.17 -18.32 -2.47
N GLN A 659 -9.90 -18.79 -3.47
CA GLN A 659 -10.28 -17.99 -4.62
C GLN A 659 -11.66 -17.36 -4.41
N LEU A 660 -11.78 -16.04 -4.62
CA LEU A 660 -13.04 -15.29 -4.60
C LEU A 660 -13.08 -14.28 -5.76
N ALA A 661 -14.24 -14.16 -6.42
CA ALA A 661 -14.46 -13.22 -7.53
C ALA A 661 -14.53 -11.77 -7.03
N ASN A 662 -13.80 -10.86 -7.65
CA ASN A 662 -13.92 -9.43 -7.37
C ASN A 662 -15.12 -8.81 -8.07
N ARG A 663 -15.47 -9.25 -9.28
CA ARG A 663 -16.53 -8.63 -10.06
C ARG A 663 -17.89 -9.26 -9.71
N VAL A 664 -18.93 -8.44 -9.60
CA VAL A 664 -20.33 -8.90 -9.57
C VAL A 664 -20.71 -9.28 -11.00
N ASP A 665 -20.33 -10.49 -11.40
CA ASP A 665 -20.27 -10.92 -12.79
C ASP A 665 -21.64 -11.24 -13.43
N PRO A 666 -22.15 -10.44 -14.39
CA PRO A 666 -23.35 -10.76 -15.14
C PRO A 666 -23.02 -11.82 -16.21
N VAL A 667 -23.83 -12.89 -16.26
CA VAL A 667 -23.65 -13.94 -17.27
C VAL A 667 -23.74 -13.38 -18.69
N GLY A 668 -22.70 -13.64 -19.50
CA GLY A 668 -22.69 -13.41 -20.95
C GLY A 668 -22.39 -11.97 -21.39
N ASP A 669 -21.80 -11.14 -20.53
CA ASP A 669 -21.44 -9.75 -20.85
C ASP A 669 -19.99 -9.57 -21.36
N ALA A 670 -19.36 -10.70 -21.66
CA ALA A 670 -18.02 -10.83 -22.22
C ALA A 670 -16.89 -10.19 -21.38
N GLN A 671 -17.02 -10.19 -20.05
CA GLN A 671 -15.97 -9.77 -19.12
C GLN A 671 -15.68 -10.90 -18.11
N PRO A 672 -14.46 -10.99 -17.57
CA PRO A 672 -14.14 -12.03 -16.61
C PRO A 672 -14.72 -11.73 -15.21
N PRO A 673 -15.04 -12.77 -14.42
CA PRO A 673 -15.37 -12.65 -13.00
C PRO A 673 -14.28 -11.99 -12.14
N MET A 674 -13.03 -11.97 -12.62
CA MET A 674 -11.85 -11.52 -11.87
C MET A 674 -11.70 -12.30 -10.56
N ASN A 675 -11.48 -13.60 -10.69
CA ASN A 675 -11.16 -14.48 -9.58
C ASN A 675 -9.77 -14.14 -9.03
N TRP A 676 -9.72 -13.69 -7.77
CA TRP A 676 -8.49 -13.38 -7.04
C TRP A 676 -8.32 -14.34 -5.86
N LEU A 677 -7.07 -14.65 -5.56
CA LEU A 677 -6.63 -15.42 -4.41
C LEU A 677 -6.47 -14.54 -3.18
N ARG A 678 -6.89 -15.06 -2.04
CA ARG A 678 -6.72 -14.45 -0.71
C ARG A 678 -6.12 -15.46 0.24
N VAL A 679 -5.32 -14.99 1.19
CA VAL A 679 -4.76 -15.84 2.24
C VAL A 679 -5.92 -16.31 3.11
N ASN A 680 -6.11 -17.63 3.20
CA ASN A 680 -7.08 -18.24 4.12
C ASN A 680 -6.41 -19.08 5.22
N THR A 681 -5.13 -19.41 5.07
CA THR A 681 -4.36 -20.11 6.10
C THR A 681 -2.93 -19.60 6.13
N VAL A 682 -2.40 -19.33 7.32
CA VAL A 682 -0.97 -19.10 7.59
C VAL A 682 -0.48 -20.22 8.49
N THR A 683 0.47 -21.01 8.00
CA THR A 683 1.08 -22.11 8.77
C THR A 683 2.50 -21.73 9.15
N TYR A 684 2.75 -21.58 10.45
CA TYR A 684 4.10 -21.34 10.98
C TYR A 684 4.82 -22.66 11.17
N GLY A 685 6.09 -22.73 10.78
CA GLY A 685 6.90 -23.93 10.99
C GLY A 685 7.18 -24.25 12.47
N SER A 686 6.86 -23.34 13.39
CA SER A 686 6.77 -23.59 14.84
C SER A 686 5.47 -24.27 15.29
N GLY A 687 4.56 -24.61 14.35
CA GLY A 687 3.35 -25.42 14.56
C GLY A 687 2.04 -24.64 14.71
N GLY A 688 2.11 -23.32 14.85
CA GLY A 688 0.93 -22.47 14.87
C GLY A 688 0.26 -22.41 13.50
N VAL A 689 -1.08 -22.39 13.49
CA VAL A 689 -1.89 -22.21 12.28
C VAL A 689 -2.93 -21.13 12.54
N ILE A 690 -3.00 -20.16 11.64
CA ILE A 690 -4.07 -19.16 11.57
C ILE A 690 -4.95 -19.52 10.38
N LYS A 691 -6.23 -19.79 10.60
CA LYS A 691 -7.23 -19.97 9.55
C LYS A 691 -8.15 -18.75 9.52
N ILE A 692 -8.44 -18.24 8.32
CA ILE A 692 -9.26 -17.06 8.06
C ILE A 692 -10.47 -17.48 7.24
N ASP A 693 -11.66 -17.19 7.76
CA ASP A 693 -12.93 -17.37 7.04
C ASP A 693 -13.49 -15.98 6.69
N TYR A 694 -13.66 -15.72 5.39
CA TYR A 694 -14.22 -14.47 4.85
C TYR A 694 -15.74 -14.57 4.71
N SER A 695 -16.41 -13.41 4.66
CA SER A 695 -17.83 -13.29 4.34
C SER A 695 -18.14 -13.87 2.96
N PRO A 696 -19.35 -14.41 2.72
CA PRO A 696 -19.80 -14.75 1.38
C PRO A 696 -20.03 -13.51 0.52
N GLN A 697 -20.23 -13.72 -0.79
CA GLN A 697 -20.68 -12.68 -1.72
C GLN A 697 -22.00 -12.06 -1.23
N ASP A 698 -22.07 -10.73 -1.27
CA ASP A 698 -23.26 -9.97 -0.87
C ASP A 698 -24.17 -9.68 -2.08
N CYS A 699 -23.67 -8.87 -3.02
CA CYS A 699 -24.44 -8.43 -4.19
C CYS A 699 -24.50 -9.49 -5.30
N LYS A 700 -25.46 -9.36 -6.22
CA LYS A 700 -25.57 -10.22 -7.41
C LYS A 700 -25.89 -9.38 -8.65
N PRO A 701 -25.66 -9.86 -9.87
CA PRO A 701 -26.08 -9.16 -11.07
C PRO A 701 -27.58 -8.81 -11.01
N GLY A 702 -27.91 -7.54 -11.19
CA GLY A 702 -29.28 -7.02 -11.05
C GLY A 702 -29.77 -6.80 -9.61
N ASP A 703 -28.99 -7.21 -8.61
CA ASP A 703 -29.24 -6.97 -7.17
C ASP A 703 -28.05 -6.23 -6.55
N VAL A 704 -28.00 -4.93 -6.80
CA VAL A 704 -27.00 -3.97 -6.32
C VAL A 704 -27.70 -2.75 -5.72
N PRO A 705 -27.15 -2.10 -4.69
CA PRO A 705 -27.78 -0.96 -4.03
C PRO A 705 -27.64 0.33 -4.87
N ALA A 706 -28.34 1.39 -4.47
CA ALA A 706 -28.06 2.73 -4.99
C ALA A 706 -26.64 3.16 -4.53
N PRO A 707 -25.77 3.68 -5.43
CA PRO A 707 -24.39 4.02 -5.09
C PRO A 707 -24.23 4.98 -3.91
N ASP A 708 -25.05 6.03 -3.87
CA ASP A 708 -24.93 7.12 -2.88
C ASP A 708 -25.49 6.77 -1.50
N THR A 709 -26.29 5.71 -1.38
CA THR A 709 -26.86 5.22 -0.11
C THR A 709 -26.46 3.76 0.15
N ASN A 710 -25.34 3.34 -0.44
CA ASN A 710 -24.88 1.97 -0.46
C ASN A 710 -24.52 1.44 0.94
N GLY A 711 -25.39 0.56 1.44
CA GLY A 711 -25.19 -0.21 2.68
C GLY A 711 -24.81 -1.68 2.45
N ARG A 712 -24.18 -2.03 1.33
CA ARG A 712 -23.78 -3.42 1.02
C ARG A 712 -22.28 -3.55 0.76
N ARG A 713 -21.78 -4.78 0.78
CA ARG A 713 -20.38 -5.12 0.50
C ARG A 713 -20.08 -5.26 -1.00
N CYS A 714 -20.52 -4.29 -1.78
CA CYS A 714 -20.10 -4.12 -3.16
C CYS A 714 -20.06 -2.63 -3.52
N HIS A 715 -19.28 -2.24 -4.51
CA HIS A 715 -19.20 -0.86 -4.97
C HIS A 715 -19.21 -0.75 -6.50
N PRO A 716 -19.74 0.34 -7.06
CA PRO A 716 -19.65 0.59 -8.49
C PRO A 716 -18.25 1.08 -8.88
N MET A 717 -17.88 0.89 -10.14
CA MET A 717 -16.81 1.60 -10.81
C MET A 717 -17.23 1.85 -12.26
N LYS A 718 -17.02 3.07 -12.74
CA LYS A 718 -17.16 3.41 -14.15
C LYS A 718 -15.87 3.12 -14.89
N TRP A 719 -15.99 2.55 -16.07
CA TRP A 719 -14.88 2.38 -16.99
C TRP A 719 -15.42 2.33 -18.42
N THR A 720 -14.58 2.71 -19.38
CA THR A 720 -14.95 2.70 -20.79
C THR A 720 -14.07 1.69 -21.51
N PRO A 721 -14.62 0.53 -21.94
CA PRO A 721 -13.95 -0.29 -22.94
C PRO A 721 -13.74 0.56 -24.20
N THR A 722 -12.56 0.47 -24.82
CA THR A 722 -12.27 1.28 -26.02
C THR A 722 -13.31 1.04 -27.12
N ASN A 723 -13.85 2.12 -27.68
CA ASN A 723 -14.92 2.12 -28.70
C ASN A 723 -16.23 1.43 -28.31
N ASP A 724 -16.47 1.28 -27.01
CA ASP A 724 -17.75 0.93 -26.43
C ASP A 724 -18.29 2.10 -25.60
N THR A 725 -19.54 2.01 -25.17
CA THR A 725 -20.13 2.96 -24.22
C THR A 725 -19.48 2.80 -22.85
N GLU A 726 -19.31 3.94 -22.15
CA GLU A 726 -18.97 3.91 -20.72
C GLU A 726 -19.97 3.01 -19.99
N ARG A 727 -19.46 2.11 -19.15
CA ARG A 727 -20.27 1.18 -18.37
C ARG A 727 -19.94 1.31 -16.90
N THR A 728 -20.90 0.92 -16.07
CA THR A 728 -20.72 0.79 -14.63
C THR A 728 -20.79 -0.69 -14.27
N ASP A 729 -19.69 -1.22 -13.74
CA ASP A 729 -19.65 -2.56 -13.16
C ASP A 729 -19.57 -2.46 -11.64
N TRP A 730 -19.97 -3.54 -10.96
CA TRP A 730 -19.93 -3.63 -9.51
C TRP A 730 -18.87 -4.63 -9.07
N PHE A 731 -18.24 -4.36 -7.93
CA PHE A 731 -17.15 -5.15 -7.38
C PHE A 731 -17.42 -5.48 -5.91
N HIS A 732 -17.08 -6.69 -5.48
CA HIS A 732 -17.29 -7.22 -4.15
C HIS A 732 -16.23 -6.73 -3.16
N LYS A 733 -16.68 -6.50 -1.91
CA LYS A 733 -15.83 -6.37 -0.72
C LYS A 733 -16.00 -7.64 0.12
N TYR A 734 -14.90 -8.27 0.52
CA TYR A 734 -14.93 -9.41 1.43
C TYR A 734 -14.39 -8.97 2.79
N VAL A 735 -15.10 -9.34 3.86
CA VAL A 735 -14.69 -8.99 5.22
C VAL A 735 -14.42 -10.25 6.03
N VAL A 736 -13.51 -10.19 6.99
CA VAL A 736 -13.22 -11.31 7.90
C VAL A 736 -14.46 -11.57 8.76
N ALA A 737 -14.96 -12.81 8.75
CA ALA A 737 -16.03 -13.25 9.63
C ALA A 737 -15.47 -13.99 10.86
N LYS A 738 -14.41 -14.77 10.66
CA LYS A 738 -13.81 -15.59 11.71
C LYS A 738 -12.32 -15.84 11.48
N VAL A 739 -11.56 -15.85 12.56
CA VAL A 739 -10.17 -16.30 12.61
C VAL A 739 -10.02 -17.40 13.66
N THR A 740 -9.36 -18.49 13.29
CA THR A 740 -9.07 -19.60 14.21
C THR A 740 -7.57 -19.79 14.34
N GLU A 741 -7.06 -19.65 15.56
CA GLU A 741 -5.66 -19.92 15.92
C GLU A 741 -5.59 -21.31 16.56
N SER A 742 -4.69 -22.16 16.06
CA SER A 742 -4.52 -23.54 16.57
C SER A 742 -3.05 -23.95 16.62
N ASP A 743 -2.73 -24.95 17.45
CA ASP A 743 -1.41 -25.55 17.56
C ASP A 743 -1.43 -26.99 17.01
N ARG A 744 -0.42 -27.34 16.21
CA ARG A 744 -0.21 -28.68 15.63
C ARG A 744 0.58 -29.64 16.52
N PHE A 745 1.26 -29.14 17.56
CA PHE A 745 2.12 -29.94 18.45
C PHE A 745 1.42 -30.41 19.72
N LEU A 746 0.51 -29.61 20.28
CA LEU A 746 -0.22 -29.92 21.50
C LEU A 746 -1.72 -30.09 21.20
N SER A 747 -2.42 -30.95 21.94
CA SER A 747 -3.89 -31.02 21.91
C SER A 747 -4.49 -29.85 22.69
N THR A 748 -4.19 -28.62 22.28
CA THR A 748 -4.78 -27.40 22.87
C THR A 748 -6.08 -27.06 22.16
N GLN A 749 -7.02 -26.49 22.91
CA GLN A 749 -8.26 -25.98 22.34
C GLN A 749 -7.94 -24.74 21.48
N PRO A 750 -8.45 -24.65 20.24
CA PRO A 750 -8.14 -23.52 19.38
C PRO A 750 -8.75 -22.21 19.92
N VAL A 751 -8.09 -21.09 19.68
CA VAL A 751 -8.66 -19.77 19.99
C VAL A 751 -9.41 -19.29 18.76
N VAL A 752 -10.70 -19.02 18.93
CA VAL A 752 -11.56 -18.48 17.87
C VAL A 752 -11.79 -17.01 18.13
N THR A 753 -11.64 -16.18 17.09
CA THR A 753 -12.06 -14.78 17.07
C THR A 753 -13.15 -14.65 16.02
N GLU A 754 -14.37 -14.30 16.43
CA GLU A 754 -15.50 -14.03 15.55
C GLU A 754 -15.75 -12.52 15.48
N VAL A 755 -16.01 -12.01 14.27
CA VAL A 755 -16.30 -10.60 14.03
C VAL A 755 -17.74 -10.47 13.54
N GLN A 756 -18.52 -9.69 14.29
CA GLN A 756 -19.90 -9.36 13.99
C GLN A 756 -19.97 -7.88 13.65
N TYR A 757 -20.42 -7.57 12.43
CA TYR A 757 -20.63 -6.21 11.98
C TYR A 757 -22.06 -5.80 12.32
N LEU A 758 -22.23 -4.93 13.31
CA LEU A 758 -23.54 -4.63 13.90
C LEU A 758 -24.30 -3.52 13.16
N SER A 759 -23.64 -2.84 12.23
CA SER A 759 -24.22 -1.82 11.36
C SER A 759 -24.07 -2.18 9.88
N GLN A 760 -24.68 -1.36 9.01
CA GLN A 760 -24.44 -1.45 7.57
C GLN A 760 -23.08 -0.79 7.23
N PRO A 761 -22.33 -1.33 6.26
CA PRO A 761 -21.12 -0.67 5.78
C PRO A 761 -21.44 0.63 5.06
N ALA A 762 -20.43 1.45 4.79
CA ALA A 762 -20.58 2.66 3.99
C ALA A 762 -19.49 2.80 2.91
N TRP A 763 -19.87 3.49 1.83
CA TRP A 763 -19.00 3.91 0.74
C TRP A 763 -19.15 5.42 0.53
N ARG A 764 -18.02 6.13 0.46
CA ARG A 764 -17.96 7.56 0.15
C ARG A 764 -17.69 7.76 -1.34
N HIS A 765 -18.17 8.86 -1.92
CA HIS A 765 -17.77 9.27 -3.26
C HIS A 765 -16.25 9.48 -3.30
N ASP A 766 -15.59 8.98 -4.35
CA ASP A 766 -14.16 9.24 -4.55
C ASP A 766 -13.94 10.74 -4.80
N ASP A 767 -12.95 11.33 -4.15
CA ASP A 767 -12.64 12.74 -4.33
C ASP A 767 -12.24 13.01 -5.78
N GLU A 768 -12.81 14.05 -6.40
CA GLU A 768 -12.36 14.54 -7.70
C GLU A 768 -10.88 14.94 -7.61
N ASP A 769 -10.11 14.69 -8.67
CA ASP A 769 -8.67 15.03 -8.73
C ASP A 769 -8.27 15.84 -9.98
N GLY A 770 -9.20 16.02 -10.93
CA GLY A 770 -8.93 16.69 -12.20
C GLY A 770 -8.02 15.91 -13.16
N LEU A 771 -7.71 14.64 -12.85
CA LEU A 771 -6.85 13.77 -13.66
C LEU A 771 -7.65 12.70 -14.39
N VAL A 772 -8.75 12.27 -13.78
CA VAL A 772 -9.79 11.45 -14.42
C VAL A 772 -10.90 12.38 -14.92
N GLU A 773 -11.63 11.95 -15.96
CA GLU A 773 -12.78 12.70 -16.47
C GLU A 773 -13.76 13.05 -15.34
N ILE A 774 -14.10 14.33 -15.21
CA ILE A 774 -15.01 14.83 -14.17
C ILE A 774 -16.36 14.10 -14.30
N GLY A 775 -16.82 13.50 -13.19
CA GLY A 775 -18.05 12.70 -13.16
C GLY A 775 -17.88 11.21 -13.51
N ALA A 776 -16.67 10.76 -13.87
CA ALA A 776 -16.36 9.34 -13.99
C ALA A 776 -16.10 8.67 -12.62
N LYS A 777 -15.87 9.46 -11.57
CA LYS A 777 -15.77 8.96 -10.20
C LYS A 777 -17.14 8.60 -9.61
N THR A 778 -17.14 7.73 -8.61
CA THR A 778 -18.36 7.19 -7.99
C THR A 778 -18.12 6.84 -6.52
N TRP A 779 -19.10 6.25 -5.84
CA TRP A 779 -19.03 5.81 -4.44
C TRP A 779 -18.24 4.50 -4.28
N SER A 780 -16.94 4.57 -4.56
CA SER A 780 -15.98 3.45 -4.49
C SER A 780 -14.96 3.56 -3.36
N SER A 781 -15.05 4.56 -2.48
CA SER A 781 -14.17 4.71 -1.33
C SER A 781 -14.75 3.99 -0.10
N TRP A 782 -14.20 2.82 0.25
CA TRP A 782 -14.67 2.02 1.39
C TRP A 782 -14.46 2.74 2.71
N ARG A 783 -15.55 2.90 3.49
CA ARG A 783 -15.52 3.53 4.83
C ARG A 783 -15.80 2.57 5.98
N GLY A 784 -16.05 1.29 5.68
CA GLY A 784 -16.23 0.27 6.69
C GLY A 784 -17.51 0.42 7.50
N TYR A 785 -17.47 -0.11 8.72
CA TYR A 785 -18.58 -0.17 9.67
C TYR A 785 -18.34 0.78 10.85
N ASP A 786 -19.37 1.48 11.29
CA ASP A 786 -19.33 2.32 12.49
C ASP A 786 -19.54 1.53 13.78
N HIS A 787 -20.00 0.27 13.75
CA HIS A 787 -20.19 -0.57 14.94
C HIS A 787 -19.79 -2.02 14.69
N VAL A 788 -18.73 -2.47 15.37
CA VAL A 788 -18.15 -3.81 15.23
C VAL A 788 -18.08 -4.49 16.59
N LYS A 789 -18.42 -5.78 16.65
CA LYS A 789 -18.32 -6.62 17.82
C LYS A 789 -17.37 -7.78 17.57
N VAL A 790 -16.39 -7.95 18.45
CA VAL A 790 -15.39 -9.01 18.39
C VAL A 790 -15.59 -9.94 19.59
N ILE A 791 -15.72 -11.23 19.32
CA ILE A 791 -15.87 -12.27 20.33
C ILE A 791 -14.64 -13.17 20.24
N LYS A 792 -13.85 -13.26 21.31
CA LYS A 792 -12.61 -14.05 21.34
C LYS A 792 -12.62 -15.11 22.44
N GLY A 793 -12.24 -16.34 22.07
CA GLY A 793 -12.27 -17.54 22.90
C GLY A 793 -13.04 -18.67 22.23
N HIS A 794 -12.78 -19.91 22.61
CA HIS A 794 -13.49 -21.06 22.04
C HIS A 794 -14.93 -21.13 22.57
N PRO A 795 -15.96 -21.33 21.72
CA PRO A 795 -17.36 -21.37 22.17
C PRO A 795 -17.62 -22.46 23.23
N ASP A 796 -17.02 -23.64 23.05
CA ASP A 796 -17.13 -24.75 24.02
C ASP A 796 -16.07 -24.72 25.15
N GLY A 797 -15.23 -23.68 25.21
CA GLY A 797 -14.04 -23.61 26.08
C GLY A 797 -14.20 -22.82 27.38
N GLY A 798 -15.38 -22.25 27.63
CA GLY A 798 -15.64 -21.39 28.78
C GLY A 798 -15.72 -19.89 28.42
N THR A 799 -15.17 -19.01 29.27
CA THR A 799 -15.34 -17.56 29.17
C THR A 799 -14.74 -16.98 27.89
N GLN A 800 -15.53 -16.19 27.15
CA GLN A 800 -15.08 -15.42 25.99
C GLN A 800 -14.95 -13.94 26.35
N SER A 801 -13.94 -13.26 25.81
CA SER A 801 -13.88 -11.80 25.85
C SER A 801 -14.73 -11.23 24.72
N VAL A 802 -15.56 -10.25 25.02
CA VAL A 802 -16.39 -9.56 24.03
C VAL A 802 -16.02 -8.09 24.02
N THR A 803 -15.74 -7.55 22.85
CA THR A 803 -15.40 -6.14 22.64
C THR A 803 -16.32 -5.56 21.60
N GLU A 804 -16.98 -4.43 21.90
CA GLU A 804 -17.74 -3.64 20.94
C GLU A 804 -17.03 -2.31 20.70
N SER A 805 -16.81 -1.96 19.44
CA SER A 805 -16.11 -0.76 19.01
C SER A 805 -17.00 0.07 18.10
N ARG A 806 -17.00 1.39 18.30
CA ARG A 806 -17.63 2.37 17.42
C ARG A 806 -16.59 3.26 16.74
N TYR A 807 -16.75 3.49 15.44
CA TYR A 807 -15.77 4.22 14.63
C TYR A 807 -16.44 5.35 13.84
N PHE A 808 -15.73 6.47 13.73
CA PHE A 808 -16.03 7.46 12.70
C PHE A 808 -15.73 6.85 11.32
N ARG A 809 -16.65 7.03 10.37
CA ARG A 809 -16.50 6.59 8.98
C ARG A 809 -16.17 7.75 8.04
N GLY A 810 -16.39 8.98 8.48
CA GLY A 810 -16.18 10.16 7.66
C GLY A 810 -17.22 10.30 6.56
N MET A 811 -18.50 10.06 6.84
CA MET A 811 -19.60 10.14 5.87
C MET A 811 -20.32 11.49 5.84
N ASP A 812 -20.09 12.35 6.82
CA ASP A 812 -20.66 13.70 6.83
C ASP A 812 -20.11 14.53 5.65
N GLY A 813 -20.97 15.30 5.00
CA GLY A 813 -20.63 16.07 3.81
C GLY A 813 -20.36 15.23 2.55
N ASP A 814 -20.58 13.91 2.56
CA ASP A 814 -20.45 13.08 1.34
C ASP A 814 -21.53 13.43 0.30
N LYS A 815 -21.22 13.26 -0.98
CA LYS A 815 -22.13 13.62 -2.08
C LYS A 815 -23.36 12.70 -2.13
N LEU A 816 -24.48 13.26 -2.59
CA LEU A 816 -25.69 12.53 -2.99
C LEU A 816 -25.86 12.57 -4.53
N ALA A 817 -26.41 11.52 -5.12
CA ALA A 817 -26.56 11.42 -6.58
C ALA A 817 -27.52 12.48 -7.15
N GLY A 818 -28.52 12.90 -6.38
CA GLY A 818 -29.44 13.99 -6.72
C GLY A 818 -28.90 15.41 -6.52
N GLY A 819 -27.63 15.54 -6.09
CA GLY A 819 -27.05 16.80 -5.63
C GLY A 819 -27.23 17.02 -4.11
N GLY A 820 -26.43 17.93 -3.56
CA GLY A 820 -26.32 18.14 -2.11
C GLY A 820 -25.34 17.17 -1.44
N VAL A 821 -25.35 17.18 -0.11
CA VAL A 821 -24.46 16.38 0.74
C VAL A 821 -25.22 15.69 1.87
N LYS A 822 -24.66 14.61 2.41
CA LYS A 822 -25.19 13.90 3.58
C LYS A 822 -24.92 14.68 4.86
N ASP A 823 -25.86 14.60 5.80
CA ASP A 823 -25.69 14.96 7.20
C ASP A 823 -25.68 13.66 8.02
N VAL A 824 -24.51 13.25 8.50
CA VAL A 824 -24.32 11.97 9.19
C VAL A 824 -23.75 12.19 10.58
N LYS A 825 -24.41 11.62 11.58
CA LYS A 825 -23.94 11.61 12.97
C LYS A 825 -23.53 10.22 13.42
N ILE A 826 -22.52 10.15 14.28
CA ILE A 826 -22.25 9.00 15.13
C ILE A 826 -22.89 9.23 16.51
N VAL A 827 -23.44 8.16 17.10
CA VAL A 827 -24.04 8.19 18.44
C VAL A 827 -23.30 7.20 19.33
N ASP A 828 -22.80 7.69 20.47
CA ASP A 828 -22.14 6.84 21.47
C ASP A 828 -23.15 6.23 22.48
N SER A 829 -22.66 5.40 23.40
CA SER A 829 -23.51 4.76 24.42
C SER A 829 -24.10 5.72 25.46
N GLU A 830 -23.67 6.98 25.50
CA GLU A 830 -24.25 8.03 26.37
C GLU A 830 -25.27 8.89 25.60
N GLY A 831 -25.52 8.59 24.32
CA GLY A 831 -26.47 9.31 23.47
C GLY A 831 -25.92 10.61 22.90
N LYS A 832 -24.63 10.91 23.06
CA LYS A 832 -24.00 12.09 22.46
C LYS A 832 -23.90 11.88 20.95
N GLN A 833 -24.42 12.84 20.20
CA GLN A 833 -24.33 12.87 18.75
C GLN A 833 -23.16 13.75 18.32
N LEU A 834 -22.35 13.25 17.39
CA LEU A 834 -21.21 13.95 16.82
C LEU A 834 -21.24 13.81 15.31
N ASP A 835 -20.79 14.84 14.59
CA ASP A 835 -20.69 14.80 13.13
C ASP A 835 -19.68 13.74 12.72
N ASP A 836 -20.01 12.92 11.72
CA ASP A 836 -19.13 11.88 11.19
C ASP A 836 -18.10 12.49 10.21
N LEU A 837 -17.25 13.37 10.73
CA LEU A 837 -16.35 14.22 9.97
C LEU A 837 -15.29 13.42 9.20
N LEU A 838 -15.01 13.81 7.95
CA LEU A 838 -14.02 13.16 7.09
C LEU A 838 -12.61 13.03 7.72
N PRO A 839 -12.04 14.04 8.40
CA PRO A 839 -10.73 13.93 9.04
C PRO A 839 -10.69 12.86 10.16
N LEU A 840 -11.84 12.48 10.70
CA LEU A 840 -11.95 11.47 11.75
C LEU A 840 -12.14 10.05 11.20
N ALA A 841 -12.22 9.86 9.88
CA ALA A 841 -12.46 8.54 9.28
C ALA A 841 -11.47 7.47 9.81
N GLY A 842 -12.00 6.36 10.31
CA GLY A 842 -11.24 5.27 10.93
C GLY A 842 -10.91 5.46 12.42
N GLN A 843 -11.10 6.66 12.99
CA GLN A 843 -10.84 6.90 14.41
C GLN A 843 -11.87 6.22 15.31
N LEU A 844 -11.40 5.68 16.43
CA LEU A 844 -12.24 5.03 17.43
C LEU A 844 -12.99 6.07 18.26
N ARG A 845 -14.32 6.07 18.20
CA ARG A 845 -15.18 6.89 19.05
C ARG A 845 -15.38 6.26 20.43
N GLU A 846 -15.65 4.97 20.47
CA GLU A 846 -15.98 4.25 21.70
C GLU A 846 -15.53 2.80 21.62
N GLN A 847 -15.08 2.24 22.74
CA GLN A 847 -14.85 0.81 22.88
C GLN A 847 -15.36 0.33 24.24
N THR A 848 -16.10 -0.77 24.26
CA THR A 848 -16.59 -1.43 25.48
C THR A 848 -16.14 -2.87 25.49
N THR A 849 -15.52 -3.32 26.59
CA THR A 849 -15.18 -4.72 26.86
C THR A 849 -16.17 -5.28 27.88
N TYR A 850 -16.71 -6.47 27.61
CA TYR A 850 -17.69 -7.14 28.45
C TYR A 850 -17.16 -8.44 29.06
N ASN A 851 -17.72 -8.80 30.22
CA ASN A 851 -17.71 -10.13 30.80
C ASN A 851 -19.15 -10.62 30.92
N GLY A 852 -19.59 -11.49 29.99
CA GLY A 852 -21.01 -11.77 29.81
C GLY A 852 -21.75 -10.50 29.33
N SER A 853 -22.76 -10.05 30.07
CA SER A 853 -23.47 -8.78 29.81
C SER A 853 -22.95 -7.61 30.63
N GLU A 854 -22.00 -7.83 31.54
CA GLU A 854 -21.45 -6.80 32.41
C GLU A 854 -20.30 -6.07 31.72
N ILE A 855 -20.26 -4.75 31.85
CA ILE A 855 -19.14 -3.94 31.36
C ILE A 855 -17.95 -4.16 32.30
N VAL A 856 -16.78 -4.42 31.73
CA VAL A 856 -15.50 -4.48 32.46
C VAL A 856 -14.77 -3.14 32.33
N ASP A 857 -14.66 -2.66 31.10
CA ASP A 857 -14.03 -1.41 30.73
C ASP A 857 -14.79 -0.78 29.57
N ARG A 858 -14.97 0.54 29.60
CA ARG A 858 -15.45 1.32 28.47
C ARG A 858 -14.61 2.57 28.35
N THR A 859 -14.19 2.89 27.13
CA THR A 859 -13.51 4.13 26.79
C THR A 859 -14.28 4.88 25.71
N ILE A 860 -14.56 6.16 25.94
CA ILE A 860 -15.15 7.08 24.97
C ILE A 860 -14.10 8.16 24.65
N ASN A 861 -13.74 8.35 23.38
CA ASN A 861 -12.68 9.25 22.94
C ASN A 861 -13.25 10.47 22.22
N ASP A 862 -13.02 11.67 22.75
CA ASP A 862 -13.28 12.92 22.04
C ASP A 862 -12.03 13.30 21.23
N GLN A 863 -12.24 13.70 19.99
CA GLN A 863 -11.17 14.07 19.05
C GLN A 863 -11.12 15.59 18.90
N TRP A 864 -9.90 16.12 18.80
CA TRP A 864 -9.61 17.49 18.43
C TRP A 864 -9.31 17.52 16.93
N VAL A 865 -9.93 18.45 16.21
CA VAL A 865 -9.67 18.70 14.79
C VAL A 865 -9.26 20.16 14.66
N SER A 866 -8.12 20.42 14.04
CA SER A 866 -7.62 21.78 13.82
C SER A 866 -8.55 22.57 12.88
N ALA A 867 -8.33 23.89 12.79
CA ALA A 867 -8.71 24.60 11.57
C ALA A 867 -7.94 24.03 10.36
N PRO A 868 -8.43 24.19 9.12
CA PRO A 868 -7.70 23.72 7.94
C PRO A 868 -6.26 24.25 7.90
N THR A 869 -5.27 23.36 7.82
CA THR A 869 -3.85 23.74 7.71
C THR A 869 -3.44 24.06 6.27
N ALA A 870 -4.15 23.48 5.31
CA ALA A 870 -4.07 23.79 3.89
C ALA A 870 -5.46 23.71 3.26
N THR A 871 -5.70 24.53 2.23
CA THR A 871 -6.92 24.44 1.41
C THR A 871 -6.58 24.62 -0.06
N ARG A 872 -7.08 23.68 -0.87
CA ARG A 872 -7.03 23.71 -2.33
C ARG A 872 -8.44 23.79 -2.88
N VAL A 873 -8.75 24.86 -3.62
CA VAL A 873 -10.05 25.09 -4.26
C VAL A 873 -9.88 24.98 -5.78
N LYS A 874 -10.53 23.98 -6.37
CA LYS A 874 -10.61 23.79 -7.82
C LYS A 874 -12.08 23.83 -8.26
N PRO A 875 -12.37 24.09 -9.55
CA PRO A 875 -13.75 24.09 -10.05
C PRO A 875 -14.52 22.79 -9.79
N TRP A 876 -13.80 21.67 -9.61
CA TRP A 876 -14.37 20.34 -9.40
C TRP A 876 -14.47 19.90 -7.92
N ALA A 877 -13.65 20.45 -7.01
CA ALA A 877 -13.75 20.19 -5.56
C ALA A 877 -12.91 21.16 -4.72
N THR A 878 -13.25 21.21 -3.43
CA THR A 878 -12.40 21.77 -2.37
C THR A 878 -11.83 20.64 -1.53
N VAL A 879 -10.52 20.66 -1.32
CA VAL A 879 -9.80 19.70 -0.47
C VAL A 879 -9.06 20.48 0.61
N SER A 880 -9.14 20.00 1.85
CA SER A 880 -8.46 20.62 2.99
C SER A 880 -7.67 19.60 3.78
N SER A 881 -6.56 20.05 4.37
CA SER A 881 -5.75 19.29 5.33
C SER A 881 -6.13 19.66 6.75
N PHE A 882 -6.05 18.69 7.65
CA PHE A 882 -6.34 18.87 9.08
C PHE A 882 -5.35 18.10 9.92
N GLN A 883 -5.05 18.64 11.10
CA GLN A 883 -4.44 17.87 12.18
C GLN A 883 -5.56 17.30 13.06
N VAL A 884 -5.34 16.07 13.52
CA VAL A 884 -6.26 15.36 14.39
C VAL A 884 -5.48 14.85 15.59
N GLU A 885 -5.96 15.21 16.77
CA GLU A 885 -5.37 14.83 18.05
C GLU A 885 -6.47 14.35 19.01
N GLN A 886 -6.09 13.72 20.12
CA GLN A 886 -7.07 13.30 21.12
C GLN A 886 -7.45 14.48 22.04
N ALA A 887 -8.64 15.05 21.90
CA ALA A 887 -9.15 16.11 22.79
C ALA A 887 -9.37 15.61 24.22
N GLY A 888 -9.80 14.36 24.37
CA GLY A 888 -10.00 13.76 25.68
C GLY A 888 -10.48 12.32 25.61
N ASN A 889 -10.55 11.69 26.77
CA ASN A 889 -11.25 10.42 26.93
C ASN A 889 -11.98 10.35 28.25
N LYS A 890 -12.99 9.48 28.29
CA LYS A 890 -13.72 9.08 29.48
C LYS A 890 -13.61 7.57 29.60
N GLN A 891 -13.03 7.10 30.70
CA GLN A 891 -12.86 5.68 30.97
C GLN A 891 -13.75 5.26 32.13
N VAL A 892 -14.58 4.24 31.92
CA VAL A 892 -15.46 3.64 32.90
C VAL A 892 -14.95 2.24 33.20
N GLN A 893 -14.68 1.95 34.48
CA GLN A 893 -14.17 0.66 34.93
C GLN A 893 -14.99 0.10 36.07
N THR A 894 -15.17 -1.21 36.08
CA THR A 894 -15.78 -1.92 37.20
C THR A 894 -14.79 -2.01 38.36
N VAL A 895 -15.23 -1.66 39.57
CA VAL A 895 -14.39 -1.67 40.78
C VAL A 895 -14.59 -2.94 41.62
N ALA A 896 -13.57 -3.32 42.37
CA ALA A 896 -13.64 -4.43 43.32
C ALA A 896 -14.73 -4.17 44.38
N GLY A 897 -15.70 -5.07 44.49
CA GLY A 897 -16.88 -4.91 45.36
C GLY A 897 -18.16 -4.47 44.63
N GLY A 898 -18.09 -4.23 43.31
CA GLY A 898 -19.22 -3.83 42.48
C GLY A 898 -19.32 -2.32 42.27
N GLY A 899 -20.01 -1.90 41.21
CA GLY A 899 -20.14 -0.50 40.80
C GLY A 899 -19.13 -0.07 39.72
N LEU A 900 -19.32 1.14 39.19
CA LEU A 900 -18.50 1.72 38.12
C LEU A 900 -17.76 2.95 38.65
N ARG A 901 -16.47 3.05 38.35
CA ARG A 901 -15.68 4.26 38.53
C ARG A 901 -15.44 4.88 37.15
N THR A 902 -15.62 6.20 37.07
CA THR A 902 -15.38 6.96 35.85
C THR A 902 -14.23 7.92 36.06
N GLN A 903 -13.25 7.84 35.17
CA GLN A 903 -12.10 8.74 35.07
C GLN A 903 -12.19 9.46 33.73
N ALA A 904 -11.56 10.62 33.61
CA ALA A 904 -11.45 11.31 32.34
C ALA A 904 -10.09 11.97 32.19
N ALA A 905 -9.70 12.24 30.95
CA ALA A 905 -8.57 13.09 30.62
C ALA A 905 -8.98 14.09 29.55
N ASN A 906 -8.55 15.34 29.68
CA ASN A 906 -8.76 16.39 28.68
C ASN A 906 -7.43 17.01 28.29
N ASN A 907 -7.20 17.15 26.99
CA ASN A 907 -5.99 17.74 26.42
C ASN A 907 -6.31 19.11 25.84
N VAL A 908 -5.36 20.04 25.97
CA VAL A 908 -5.43 21.37 25.38
C VAL A 908 -4.26 21.51 24.41
N TYR A 909 -4.57 21.81 23.16
CA TYR A 909 -3.61 22.02 22.08
C TYR A 909 -3.56 23.49 21.67
N ASP A 910 -2.44 23.94 21.12
CA ASP A 910 -2.39 25.20 20.37
C ASP A 910 -2.97 25.05 18.94
N ALA A 911 -2.83 26.08 18.11
CA ALA A 911 -3.37 26.07 16.75
C ALA A 911 -2.59 25.12 15.81
N GLU A 912 -1.36 24.78 16.16
CA GLU A 912 -0.43 23.91 15.43
C GLU A 912 -0.44 22.46 15.96
N GLY A 913 -1.39 22.14 16.84
CA GLY A 913 -1.58 20.79 17.38
C GLY A 913 -0.53 20.37 18.41
N VAL A 914 0.18 21.32 19.03
CA VAL A 914 1.14 21.05 20.10
C VAL A 914 0.41 20.98 21.44
N LEU A 915 0.64 19.92 22.21
CA LEU A 915 -0.03 19.69 23.50
C LEU A 915 0.46 20.68 24.57
N LEU A 916 -0.37 21.62 24.99
CA LEU A 916 -0.03 22.61 26.02
C LEU A 916 -0.30 22.11 27.44
N ALA A 917 -1.40 21.37 27.62
CA ALA A 917 -1.78 20.85 28.92
C ALA A 917 -2.62 19.58 28.83
N LYS A 918 -2.51 18.75 29.86
CA LYS A 918 -3.30 17.54 30.09
C LYS A 918 -3.91 17.61 31.48
N ASN A 919 -5.24 17.53 31.55
CA ASN A 919 -6.01 17.48 32.78
C ASN A 919 -6.49 16.05 33.02
N ASP A 920 -5.95 15.37 34.02
CA ASP A 920 -6.39 14.05 34.45
C ASP A 920 -7.40 14.20 35.59
N VAL A 921 -8.65 13.81 35.30
CA VAL A 921 -9.77 13.74 36.24
C VAL A 921 -9.82 12.32 36.78
N ASN A 922 -9.19 12.11 37.94
CA ASN A 922 -9.00 10.77 38.52
C ASN A 922 -10.32 10.16 38.99
N ASN A 923 -11.28 10.99 39.39
CA ASN A 923 -12.66 10.56 39.61
C ASN A 923 -13.63 11.69 39.25
N VAL A 924 -14.47 11.50 38.23
CA VAL A 924 -15.44 12.54 37.82
C VAL A 924 -16.45 12.92 38.90
N ALA A 925 -16.61 12.09 39.94
CA ALA A 925 -17.46 12.38 41.09
C ALA A 925 -16.74 13.18 42.21
N ASP A 926 -15.42 13.35 42.12
CA ASP A 926 -14.59 14.05 43.11
C ASP A 926 -13.64 15.03 42.41
N THR A 927 -14.03 16.30 42.32
CA THR A 927 -13.21 17.34 41.67
C THR A 927 -11.97 17.74 42.47
N THR A 928 -11.72 17.14 43.64
CA THR A 928 -10.57 17.47 44.50
C THR A 928 -9.35 16.59 44.24
N ASP A 929 -9.50 15.54 43.41
CA ASP A 929 -8.43 14.61 43.06
C ASP A 929 -7.79 14.86 41.68
N ASP A 930 -8.23 15.89 40.97
CA ASP A 930 -7.73 16.26 39.64
C ASP A 930 -6.25 16.64 39.64
N THR A 931 -5.54 16.27 38.58
CA THR A 931 -4.16 16.70 38.32
C THR A 931 -4.02 17.33 36.94
N CYS A 932 -3.18 18.35 36.83
CA CYS A 932 -2.88 19.01 35.57
C CYS A 932 -1.38 18.94 35.27
N THR A 933 -1.02 18.45 34.09
CA THR A 933 0.33 18.54 33.55
C THR A 933 0.39 19.60 32.45
N LYS A 934 1.27 20.58 32.58
CA LYS A 934 1.54 21.64 31.58
C LYS A 934 2.88 21.39 30.92
N TYR A 935 2.93 21.57 29.61
CA TYR A 935 4.12 21.37 28.79
C TYR A 935 4.61 22.71 28.24
N GLU A 936 5.92 22.87 28.20
CA GLU A 936 6.55 23.95 27.44
C GLU A 936 7.60 23.37 26.50
N TYR A 937 7.80 24.00 25.35
CA TYR A 937 8.64 23.49 24.26
C TYR A 937 9.74 24.49 23.86
N VAL A 938 10.84 23.98 23.32
CA VAL A 938 11.81 24.72 22.50
C VAL A 938 11.76 24.25 21.05
N LYS A 939 12.06 25.17 20.13
CA LYS A 939 12.08 24.92 18.69
C LYS A 939 13.29 25.55 18.02
N ASN A 940 13.59 25.07 16.82
CA ASN A 940 14.56 25.65 15.89
C ASN A 940 14.02 25.53 14.47
N ASP A 941 13.37 26.59 14.00
CA ASP A 941 12.71 26.64 12.69
C ASP A 941 13.70 26.43 11.53
N ALA A 942 14.95 26.91 11.68
CA ALA A 942 15.98 26.75 10.65
C ALA A 942 16.43 25.29 10.44
N LEU A 943 16.20 24.42 11.43
CA LEU A 943 16.52 22.99 11.36
C LEU A 943 15.26 22.11 11.29
N GLY A 944 14.07 22.69 11.23
CA GLY A 944 12.80 21.96 11.23
C GLY A 944 12.48 21.25 12.54
N ILE A 945 13.15 21.62 13.64
CA ILE A 945 12.86 21.07 14.98
C ILE A 945 11.71 21.87 15.57
N GLN A 946 10.51 21.31 15.63
CA GLN A 946 9.31 22.07 15.98
C GLN A 946 8.83 21.84 17.43
N GLU A 947 9.04 20.63 17.97
CA GLU A 947 8.36 20.22 19.20
C GLU A 947 9.29 19.42 20.14
N ILE A 948 10.17 20.12 20.89
CA ILE A 948 11.01 19.49 21.93
C ILE A 948 10.61 19.99 23.32
N VAL A 949 10.15 19.09 24.19
CA VAL A 949 9.68 19.41 25.55
C VAL A 949 10.82 19.93 26.43
N LYS A 950 10.80 21.21 26.78
CA LYS A 950 11.77 21.83 27.69
C LYS A 950 11.31 21.80 29.14
N ARG A 951 10.01 21.75 29.40
CA ARG A 951 9.44 21.70 30.75
C ARG A 951 8.17 20.85 30.81
N GLU A 952 8.01 20.11 31.90
CA GLU A 952 6.81 19.39 32.28
C GLU A 952 6.47 19.73 33.74
N LEU A 953 5.36 20.43 33.97
CA LEU A 953 4.88 20.88 35.28
C LEU A 953 3.57 20.18 35.63
N THR A 954 3.58 19.35 36.66
CA THR A 954 2.39 18.67 37.19
C THR A 954 1.94 19.26 38.51
N VAL A 955 0.66 19.62 38.62
CA VAL A 955 0.02 20.18 39.81
C VAL A 955 -1.21 19.37 40.21
N SER A 956 -1.55 19.38 41.50
CA SER A 956 -2.67 18.62 42.09
C SER A 956 -4.00 19.39 42.06
N VAL A 957 -4.24 20.13 40.99
CA VAL A 957 -5.49 20.83 40.71
C VAL A 957 -5.79 20.74 39.22
N ALA A 958 -7.05 20.97 38.84
CA ALA A 958 -7.43 21.04 37.44
C ALA A 958 -6.73 22.18 36.69
N CYS A 959 -6.54 22.03 35.38
CA CYS A 959 -5.77 22.96 34.55
C CYS A 959 -6.35 24.39 34.47
N ASP A 960 -7.65 24.55 34.71
CA ASP A 960 -8.36 25.83 34.73
C ASP A 960 -8.25 26.56 36.08
N LYS A 961 -7.71 25.91 37.12
CA LYS A 961 -7.54 26.49 38.45
C LYS A 961 -6.16 27.12 38.63
N PRO A 962 -6.07 28.23 39.37
CA PRO A 962 -4.79 28.65 39.91
C PRO A 962 -4.29 27.60 40.91
N PHE A 963 -2.98 27.45 41.02
CA PHE A 963 -2.36 26.55 41.99
C PHE A 963 -1.41 27.33 42.91
N ALA A 964 -1.31 26.90 44.16
CA ALA A 964 -0.30 27.34 45.10
C ALA A 964 0.96 26.46 44.99
N LYS A 965 2.08 26.95 45.50
CA LYS A 965 3.37 26.23 45.44
C LYS A 965 3.33 24.85 46.13
N GLU A 966 2.48 24.68 47.14
CA GLU A 966 2.27 23.42 47.85
C GLU A 966 1.55 22.36 47.00
N GLN A 967 0.88 22.78 45.92
CA GLN A 967 0.15 21.90 45.00
C GLN A 967 1.01 21.49 43.79
N VAL A 968 2.28 21.91 43.73
CA VAL A 968 3.23 21.43 42.71
C VAL A 968 3.66 20.01 43.06
N VAL A 969 3.25 19.04 42.24
CA VAL A 969 3.57 17.62 42.40
C VAL A 969 4.94 17.30 41.79
N ALA A 970 5.18 17.82 40.59
CA ALA A 970 6.46 17.67 39.89
C ALA A 970 6.67 18.87 38.95
N ASP A 971 7.92 19.28 38.79
CA ASP A 971 8.30 20.26 37.75
C ASP A 971 9.68 19.87 37.25
N LYS A 972 9.74 19.43 36.00
CA LYS A 972 10.94 18.92 35.35
C LYS A 972 11.34 19.86 34.23
N ARG A 973 12.62 20.22 34.17
CA ARG A 973 13.22 20.99 33.07
C ARG A 973 14.27 20.16 32.35
N THR A 974 14.32 20.26 31.02
CA THR A 974 15.30 19.58 30.18
C THR A 974 16.07 20.62 29.36
N TYR A 975 17.39 20.56 29.44
CA TYR A 975 18.32 21.39 28.70
C TYR A 975 18.98 20.54 27.63
N TYR A 976 19.12 21.13 26.45
CA TYR A 976 19.60 20.44 25.25
C TYR A 976 20.96 20.95 24.80
N ASP A 977 21.75 20.07 24.20
CA ASP A 977 22.98 20.40 23.47
C ASP A 977 24.02 21.21 24.27
N GLY A 978 24.07 21.00 25.58
CA GLY A 978 25.00 21.69 26.49
C GLY A 978 24.59 23.13 26.82
N ALA A 979 23.37 23.54 26.48
CA ALA A 979 22.90 24.89 26.73
C ALA A 979 22.80 25.22 28.22
N ALA A 980 23.15 26.47 28.55
CA ALA A 980 22.99 27.01 29.91
C ALA A 980 21.56 27.49 30.20
N SER A 981 20.75 27.73 29.16
CA SER A 981 19.34 28.14 29.26
C SER A 981 18.42 27.04 28.77
N VAL A 982 17.26 26.90 29.42
CA VAL A 982 16.19 25.98 29.00
C VAL A 982 15.47 26.47 27.74
N ASP A 983 15.59 27.76 27.42
CA ASP A 983 14.97 28.40 26.25
C ASP A 983 15.89 28.43 25.02
N ALA A 984 17.09 27.86 25.12
CA ALA A 984 18.02 27.85 24.00
C ALA A 984 17.48 26.99 22.84
N ALA A 985 17.54 27.53 21.62
CA ALA A 985 17.14 26.79 20.43
C ALA A 985 18.03 25.54 20.25
N PRO A 986 17.45 24.33 20.15
CA PRO A 986 18.22 23.09 20.00
C PRO A 986 18.90 23.04 18.63
N THR A 987 20.11 22.46 18.58
CA THR A 987 20.82 22.16 17.33
C THR A 987 20.68 20.70 16.95
N LYS A 988 20.68 19.80 17.94
CA LYS A 988 20.46 18.35 17.78
C LYS A 988 19.37 17.81 18.69
N GLY A 989 19.00 18.56 19.74
CA GLY A 989 17.99 18.15 20.70
C GLY A 989 18.44 16.99 21.60
N ASN A 990 19.75 16.84 21.86
CA ASN A 990 20.25 15.83 22.77
C ASN A 990 20.11 16.32 24.23
N PRO A 991 19.41 15.60 25.12
CA PRO A 991 19.14 16.07 26.48
C PRO A 991 20.39 15.96 27.36
N THR A 992 21.06 17.08 27.60
CA THR A 992 22.36 17.13 28.31
C THR A 992 22.25 17.41 29.80
N LYS A 993 21.15 18.01 30.25
CA LYS A 993 20.90 18.23 31.69
C LYS A 993 19.40 18.16 31.95
N THR A 994 19.03 17.44 33.00
CA THR A 994 17.66 17.45 33.53
C THR A 994 17.66 17.97 34.95
N GLU A 995 16.69 18.80 35.25
CA GLU A 995 16.45 19.38 36.57
C GLU A 995 15.05 19.02 37.04
N ARG A 996 14.89 18.88 38.35
CA ARG A 996 13.59 18.75 39.00
C ARG A 996 13.45 19.77 40.12
N VAL A 997 12.24 20.20 40.41
CA VAL A 997 11.98 21.04 41.59
C VAL A 997 12.32 20.27 42.88
N SER A 998 13.07 20.91 43.76
CA SER A 998 13.45 20.38 45.09
C SER A 998 12.80 21.16 46.24
N GLY A 999 12.22 22.33 45.96
CA GLY A 999 11.49 23.14 46.91
C GLY A 999 11.14 24.50 46.33
N HIS A 1000 10.74 25.43 47.19
CA HIS A 1000 10.50 26.82 46.83
C HIS A 1000 11.23 27.74 47.83
N ASP A 1001 11.71 28.89 47.36
CA ASP A 1001 12.33 29.89 48.22
C ASP A 1001 11.29 30.62 49.10
N ALA A 1002 11.76 31.55 49.94
CA ALA A 1002 10.90 32.33 50.83
C ALA A 1002 9.89 33.22 50.07
N SER A 1003 10.22 33.61 48.84
CA SER A 1003 9.36 34.38 47.93
C SER A 1003 8.41 33.49 47.12
N GLY A 1004 8.51 32.16 47.26
CA GLY A 1004 7.68 31.19 46.55
C GLY A 1004 8.20 30.80 45.17
N ASN A 1005 9.42 31.20 44.78
CA ASN A 1005 10.00 30.79 43.50
C ASN A 1005 10.51 29.34 43.58
N PRO A 1006 10.35 28.53 42.53
CA PRO A 1006 10.84 27.15 42.51
C PRO A 1006 12.37 27.11 42.56
N ILE A 1007 12.89 26.25 43.44
CA ILE A 1007 14.30 25.89 43.52
C ILE A 1007 14.46 24.56 42.80
N TYR A 1008 15.39 24.50 41.84
CA TYR A 1008 15.66 23.30 41.07
C TYR A 1008 16.96 22.65 41.51
N GLU A 1009 16.96 21.31 41.50
CA GLU A 1009 18.17 20.51 41.62
C GLU A 1009 18.44 19.73 40.33
N VAL A 1010 19.72 19.54 40.01
CA VAL A 1010 20.13 18.74 38.86
C VAL A 1010 19.88 17.27 39.15
N GLN A 1011 19.00 16.65 38.38
CA GLN A 1011 18.69 15.23 38.49
C GLN A 1011 19.71 14.38 37.74
N SER A 1012 20.11 14.83 36.55
CA SER A 1012 21.17 14.19 35.78
C SER A 1012 21.83 15.12 34.78
N THR A 1013 23.07 14.81 34.43
CA THR A 1013 23.73 15.36 33.23
C THR A 1013 24.18 14.22 32.31
N MET A 1014 24.14 14.47 31.01
CA MET A 1014 24.54 13.50 29.99
C MET A 1014 25.48 14.14 28.97
N ALA A 1015 26.43 13.35 28.49
CA ALA A 1015 27.24 13.69 27.32
C ALA A 1015 26.99 12.66 26.22
N PHE A 1016 27.09 13.12 24.97
CA PHE A 1016 26.83 12.31 23.79
C PHE A 1016 28.03 12.34 22.85
N ASP A 1017 28.23 11.26 22.10
CA ASP A 1017 29.17 11.29 20.97
C ASP A 1017 28.54 11.93 19.72
N ALA A 1018 29.29 11.97 18.62
CA ALA A 1018 28.83 12.55 17.36
C ALA A 1018 27.62 11.81 16.76
N LEU A 1019 27.43 10.53 17.10
CA LEU A 1019 26.29 9.70 16.64
C LEU A 1019 25.03 9.93 17.49
N GLY A 1020 25.11 10.70 18.58
CA GLY A 1020 24.01 10.91 19.52
C GLY A 1020 23.88 9.81 20.57
N ARG A 1021 24.91 8.98 20.77
CA ARG A 1021 24.90 7.94 21.82
C ARG A 1021 25.39 8.49 23.14
N PRO A 1022 24.79 8.11 24.29
CA PRO A 1022 25.24 8.57 25.59
C PRO A 1022 26.60 7.96 25.97
N THR A 1023 27.62 8.80 26.19
CA THR A 1023 28.99 8.41 26.56
C THR A 1023 29.29 8.61 28.04
N ARG A 1024 28.55 9.51 28.68
CA ARG A 1024 28.66 9.80 30.11
C ARG A 1024 27.29 10.15 30.65
N SER A 1025 26.97 9.65 31.83
CA SER A 1025 25.86 10.11 32.65
C SER A 1025 26.38 10.43 34.04
N THR A 1026 25.85 11.48 34.66
CA THR A 1026 26.09 11.81 36.07
C THR A 1026 24.74 11.90 36.75
N ASP A 1027 24.55 11.17 37.84
CA ASP A 1027 23.30 11.21 38.61
C ASP A 1027 23.25 12.41 39.59
N ALA A 1028 22.13 12.55 40.30
CA ALA A 1028 21.91 13.62 41.27
C ALA A 1028 22.90 13.59 42.47
N LYS A 1029 23.58 12.45 42.74
CA LYS A 1029 24.63 12.34 43.77
C LYS A 1029 26.01 12.76 43.23
N GLY A 1030 26.12 13.09 41.95
CA GLY A 1030 27.39 13.31 41.29
C GLY A 1030 28.12 12.02 40.90
N ALA A 1031 27.50 10.84 41.01
CA ALA A 1031 28.11 9.59 40.59
C ALA A 1031 28.13 9.50 39.07
N VAL A 1032 29.29 9.17 38.52
CA VAL A 1032 29.54 9.19 37.08
C VAL A 1032 29.55 7.77 36.53
N SER A 1033 28.74 7.51 35.50
CA SER A 1033 28.81 6.30 34.67
C SER A 1033 29.27 6.68 33.27
N THR A 1034 30.32 6.02 32.79
CA THR A 1034 30.84 6.20 31.42
C THR A 1034 30.53 4.98 30.57
N THR A 1035 30.22 5.22 29.30
CA THR A 1035 30.04 4.17 28.29
C THR A 1035 30.98 4.45 27.13
N THR A 1036 31.90 3.53 26.87
CA THR A 1036 32.77 3.58 25.70
C THR A 1036 32.20 2.69 24.62
N TYR A 1037 31.93 3.26 23.45
CA TYR A 1037 31.51 2.50 22.28
C TYR A 1037 32.73 2.12 21.44
N THR A 1038 32.74 0.89 20.93
CA THR A 1038 33.74 0.43 19.97
C THR A 1038 33.01 0.00 18.69
N PRO A 1039 33.07 0.80 17.61
CA PRO A 1039 33.93 1.97 17.42
C PRO A 1039 33.34 3.24 18.08
N ALA A 1040 34.24 4.18 18.41
CA ALA A 1040 33.90 5.42 19.11
C ALA A 1040 33.14 6.44 18.24
N GLY A 1041 33.20 6.30 16.90
CA GLY A 1041 32.50 7.14 15.93
C GLY A 1041 31.80 6.32 14.85
N ALA A 1042 31.42 6.99 13.75
CA ALA A 1042 30.89 6.32 12.57
C ALA A 1042 31.91 5.39 11.93
N GLY A 1043 31.40 4.39 11.22
CA GLY A 1043 32.20 3.37 10.60
C GLY A 1043 32.20 2.05 11.37
N PRO A 1044 32.74 0.98 10.79
CA PRO A 1044 32.46 -0.37 11.24
C PRO A 1044 33.28 -0.81 12.45
N SER A 1045 32.70 -1.68 13.28
CA SER A 1045 33.35 -2.20 14.49
C SER A 1045 34.52 -3.14 14.17
N PRO A 1046 35.72 -2.94 14.76
CA PRO A 1046 36.74 -3.97 14.79
C PRO A 1046 36.29 -5.07 15.77
N ARG A 1047 35.95 -6.25 15.22
CA ARG A 1047 35.73 -7.55 15.89
C ARG A 1047 35.64 -7.48 17.44
N SER A 1048 34.43 -7.45 18.00
CA SER A 1048 34.26 -7.82 19.40
C SER A 1048 34.32 -9.36 19.50
N GLN A 1049 35.47 -9.89 19.92
CA GLN A 1049 35.48 -11.17 20.64
C GLN A 1049 35.00 -10.87 22.06
N ARG A 1050 33.80 -11.33 22.41
CA ARG A 1050 33.50 -11.59 23.83
C ARG A 1050 34.51 -12.64 24.31
N PRO A 1051 35.17 -12.47 25.47
CA PRO A 1051 35.82 -13.60 26.11
C PRO A 1051 34.74 -14.67 26.31
N SER A 1052 34.96 -15.87 25.78
CA SER A 1052 34.14 -17.01 26.11
C SER A 1052 34.21 -17.20 27.62
N ARG A 1053 33.18 -16.78 28.37
CA ARG A 1053 32.83 -17.56 29.55
C ARG A 1053 32.29 -18.86 29.00
N THR A 1054 33.00 -19.94 29.27
CA THR A 1054 32.55 -21.32 29.16
C THR A 1054 31.23 -21.46 29.91
N GLY A 1055 30.15 -21.19 29.19
CA GLY A 1055 28.77 -21.21 29.65
C GLY A 1055 27.96 -21.88 28.58
N THR A 1056 27.43 -23.05 28.91
CA THR A 1056 26.57 -23.89 28.08
C THR A 1056 25.44 -23.06 27.46
N PRO A 1057 25.05 -23.28 26.19
CA PRO A 1057 24.02 -22.48 25.53
C PRO A 1057 22.70 -22.61 26.32
N ARG A 1058 22.15 -21.49 26.79
CA ARG A 1058 20.74 -21.47 27.20
C ARG A 1058 19.89 -21.48 25.92
N PRO A 1059 18.90 -22.37 25.78
CA PRO A 1059 17.88 -22.17 24.76
C PRO A 1059 17.14 -20.89 25.13
N ARG A 1060 17.29 -19.84 24.32
CA ARG A 1060 16.34 -18.73 24.35
C ARG A 1060 15.02 -19.31 23.83
N ARG A 1061 13.98 -19.28 24.65
CA ARG A 1061 12.61 -19.32 24.13
C ARG A 1061 12.52 -18.17 23.12
N SER A 1062 12.48 -18.50 21.84
CA SER A 1062 11.83 -17.64 20.86
C SER A 1062 10.40 -17.46 21.36
N SER A 1063 10.08 -16.25 21.79
CA SER A 1063 8.68 -15.84 21.72
C SER A 1063 8.36 -15.78 20.22
N PRO A 1064 7.21 -16.30 19.76
CA PRO A 1064 6.80 -16.07 18.38
C PRO A 1064 6.85 -14.56 18.10
N PRO A 1065 7.23 -14.13 16.87
CA PRO A 1065 7.20 -12.73 16.50
C PRO A 1065 5.83 -12.15 16.87
N GLY A 1066 5.83 -11.03 17.58
CA GLY A 1066 4.61 -10.38 18.05
C GLY A 1066 3.71 -10.07 16.85
N VAL A 1067 2.59 -10.77 16.77
CA VAL A 1067 1.51 -10.49 15.83
C VAL A 1067 0.87 -9.19 16.31
N ARG A 1068 1.07 -8.08 15.57
CA ARG A 1068 0.12 -6.98 15.58
C ARG A 1068 -0.92 -7.27 14.51
N THR A 1069 -1.93 -8.05 14.86
CA THR A 1069 -3.19 -7.98 14.14
C THR A 1069 -3.83 -6.66 14.57
N TRP A 1070 -3.76 -5.67 13.69
CA TRP A 1070 -4.64 -4.52 13.79
C TRP A 1070 -6.02 -5.02 13.33
N TRP A 1071 -6.85 -5.38 14.31
CA TRP A 1071 -8.30 -5.36 14.15
C TRP A 1071 -8.70 -3.91 14.36
#